data_AF-A0A918W3R4-F1
#
_entry.id   AF-A0A918W3R4-F1
#
_cell.length_a   1.000
_cell.length_b   1.000
_cell.length_c   1.000
_cell.angle_alpha   90.00
_cell.angle_beta   90.00
_cell.angle_gamma   90.00
#
_symmetry.space_group_name_H-M   'P 1'
#
loop_
_entity.id
_entity.type
_entity.pdbx_description
1 polymer ?
#
loop_
_entity_poly.entity_id
_entity_poly.type
_entity_poly.pdbx_seq_one_letter_code
_entity_poly.pdbx_strand_id
1 'polypeptide(L)'
;MTPQSTVRRPEPPPAAGLPGTGRRPLAYLLVLALALGLAVTGGLVTGASPAAAAPPTVGRVYLQNVLNGYAISADYGGTPKTTRPQGDEKHQQWEFRQLPGNNTYQIKNSTRTDACLGRNGDMEGFTPSPVVRPCDAYATDWVLESIGPERYRLKVPSTGVPLVGAPAGDNASELTLGTGAENRRDEWYVIPADVVAEQKHPMPADPRLDQKTFLTAHNSFVNDEDDPIRDVATNQPHSIARQLEDGVEALMLDTRFHDGQVRLCHNSCGPGQQTLVSALQTVTSFMKRPGNEKKIITLFLEDYTEPFQLKAALAQVPAVAELVYNPETSGVRSKGWPRLSEMTDRRLLIFSDRNQLLEADGVMFGQDWTVENHWSMGPGLGNSDWNCRSRWPAIPLSLEKGDREVYVEATQTWEREKFNRLFVMNHFRDAPLSPTYTNDNSKVLNRAERFCTPAARKKPTYLAVDQYKDGDPAPLASVAQLNTYTYNGSDLQDAEPGGPMQPGEWNTPRLAVMPLGDSITLGVGSTTRTGYRPGLAARLAGRATSLEFVGSLQDPDGTRHEGHSGWRIDQLAAGIDGWMATARPNVVLLHIGTNDMNRNYQVGTATQRLGGLVDQIHAASPDTAIVLASLVPATDPAVQARVDAYNNALPGLVASRTALGYRITQVGMGALTTADLNDDLHPNNAGYTKMADAFLGGIETVVRKGWVKEFVDVRPAPPARATAGDYDVDIDGDGRADYLAVDANGAVRAWRNTGLGSWEALGYIASGSSAWTGGQVRFADVDGDGRADYLVLDGNGAVRAYLNRGGDGRGGWVQQGVIATGSSAWTGSQVRFADIDGDARADYLVLDANGAVRAWRSTALGSWEELGYIASGSSAWSADRVRFADIGGDGRADYLVLDENGAVRAFVNQGGNGRGGWQELGYIASGSSAWTADQVRFADVGGDARADYLVLEADGSLQAFVGSTDAAGTIRWAAPQVIATGVGAPAHEIHI
;
A
#
# COMPACT_ATOMS: atom_id res chain seq x y z
N MET A 1 -27.78 64.64 19.66
CA MET A 1 -27.24 65.71 18.79
C MET A 1 -26.56 65.04 17.60
N THR A 2 -26.53 65.69 16.44
CA THR A 2 -25.74 65.38 15.23
C THR A 2 -24.26 65.83 15.41
N PRO A 3 -23.29 65.67 14.46
CA PRO A 3 -23.39 65.22 13.04
C PRO A 3 -22.27 64.27 12.48
N GLN A 4 -22.49 63.74 11.25
CA GLN A 4 -21.53 63.59 10.10
C GLN A 4 -20.28 62.66 10.19
N SER A 5 -19.66 62.15 9.09
CA SER A 5 -19.91 62.22 7.62
C SER A 5 -19.39 60.97 6.84
N THR A 6 -19.57 60.90 5.51
CA THR A 6 -19.38 59.69 4.64
C THR A 6 -18.72 59.96 3.26
N VAL A 7 -18.00 58.95 2.70
CA VAL A 7 -17.53 58.85 1.28
C VAL A 7 -17.44 57.33 0.91
N ARG A 8 -18.38 56.74 0.14
CA ARG A 8 -18.42 56.48 -1.35
C ARG A 8 -17.38 55.44 -1.88
N ARG A 9 -17.77 54.23 -2.37
CA ARG A 9 -18.43 53.80 -3.66
C ARG A 9 -17.39 53.27 -4.70
N PRO A 10 -17.72 52.46 -5.75
CA PRO A 10 -18.98 52.42 -6.52
C PRO A 10 -19.56 51.04 -6.96
N GLU A 11 -20.74 51.08 -7.61
CA GLU A 11 -21.37 50.00 -8.40
C GLU A 11 -21.50 50.42 -9.90
N PRO A 12 -21.53 49.47 -10.86
CA PRO A 12 -21.99 49.65 -12.24
C PRO A 12 -23.47 49.20 -12.46
N PRO A 13 -24.13 49.52 -13.61
CA PRO A 13 -25.51 50.02 -13.58
C PRO A 13 -26.61 49.18 -14.30
N PRO A 14 -27.90 49.51 -14.09
CA PRO A 14 -29.06 48.90 -14.77
C PRO A 14 -29.59 49.70 -15.99
N ALA A 15 -30.23 49.01 -16.94
CA ALA A 15 -30.95 49.59 -18.09
C ALA A 15 -32.19 48.74 -18.47
N ALA A 16 -33.14 49.29 -19.23
CA ALA A 16 -34.42 48.63 -19.57
C ALA A 16 -35.11 49.20 -20.84
N GLY A 17 -35.95 48.41 -21.51
CA GLY A 17 -36.88 48.89 -22.55
C GLY A 17 -37.35 47.86 -23.60
N LEU A 18 -38.66 47.85 -23.88
CA LEU A 18 -39.38 47.15 -24.98
C LEU A 18 -39.27 47.99 -26.30
N PRO A 19 -39.87 47.64 -27.49
CA PRO A 19 -40.84 46.56 -27.81
C PRO A 19 -40.73 45.85 -29.20
N GLY A 20 -41.54 44.81 -29.40
CA GLY A 20 -42.53 44.79 -30.51
C GLY A 20 -42.24 44.06 -31.84
N THR A 21 -43.19 43.18 -32.23
CA THR A 21 -43.42 42.58 -33.58
C THR A 21 -42.35 41.61 -34.12
N GLY A 22 -42.70 40.53 -34.84
CA GLY A 22 -44.00 39.88 -34.99
C GLY A 22 -44.16 39.03 -36.27
N ARG A 23 -44.27 37.69 -36.14
CA ARG A 23 -44.91 36.76 -37.12
C ARG A 23 -45.05 35.34 -36.56
N ARG A 24 -46.28 34.81 -36.60
CA ARG A 24 -46.64 33.37 -36.71
C ARG A 24 -47.15 33.14 -38.16
N PRO A 25 -47.59 31.95 -38.63
CA PRO A 25 -47.60 30.61 -38.00
C PRO A 25 -47.00 29.49 -38.88
N LEU A 26 -46.91 28.27 -38.34
CA LEU A 26 -47.55 27.06 -38.91
C LEU A 26 -47.39 25.86 -37.94
N ALA A 27 -48.35 24.94 -37.98
CA ALA A 27 -48.36 23.67 -37.25
C ALA A 27 -49.19 22.65 -38.07
N TYR A 28 -48.97 21.34 -37.90
CA TYR A 28 -50.00 20.28 -38.00
C TYR A 28 -49.44 18.91 -37.55
N LEU A 29 -50.33 17.93 -37.30
CA LEU A 29 -50.04 16.57 -36.79
C LEU A 29 -50.34 15.48 -37.83
N LEU A 30 -49.68 14.32 -37.71
CA LEU A 30 -50.19 12.93 -37.94
C LEU A 30 -49.16 11.94 -37.32
N VAL A 31 -49.41 10.83 -36.60
CA VAL A 31 -50.57 9.97 -36.25
C VAL A 31 -50.73 8.68 -37.10
N LEU A 32 -50.01 7.62 -36.71
CA LEU A 32 -50.22 6.17 -36.93
C LEU A 32 -49.41 5.43 -35.82
N ALA A 33 -49.82 4.37 -35.08
CA ALA A 33 -50.75 3.24 -35.27
C ALA A 33 -50.19 2.09 -36.15
N LEU A 34 -50.21 0.79 -35.79
CA LEU A 34 -50.60 0.07 -34.55
C LEU A 34 -50.12 -1.42 -34.65
N ALA A 35 -49.60 -2.06 -33.60
CA ALA A 35 -49.45 -3.54 -33.53
C ALA A 35 -49.38 -4.11 -32.09
N LEU A 36 -49.87 -5.35 -31.91
CA LEU A 36 -49.91 -6.13 -30.67
C LEU A 36 -48.54 -6.81 -30.38
N GLY A 37 -48.20 -7.29 -29.18
CA GLY A 37 -48.92 -7.25 -27.89
C GLY A 37 -49.01 -8.61 -27.20
N LEU A 38 -48.44 -8.74 -25.98
CA LEU A 38 -48.64 -9.88 -25.07
C LEU A 38 -48.28 -9.45 -23.64
N ALA A 39 -49.13 -9.77 -22.66
CA ALA A 39 -48.89 -9.43 -21.25
C ALA A 39 -48.50 -10.68 -20.45
N VAL A 40 -47.43 -10.56 -19.66
CA VAL A 40 -47.13 -11.45 -18.54
C VAL A 40 -46.96 -10.57 -17.30
N THR A 41 -47.46 -11.04 -16.16
CA THR A 41 -47.55 -10.27 -14.91
C THR A 41 -46.17 -9.88 -14.39
N GLY A 42 -45.81 -8.60 -14.54
CA GLY A 42 -44.75 -7.97 -13.76
C GLY A 42 -45.16 -7.92 -12.29
N GLY A 43 -44.84 -8.96 -11.53
CA GLY A 43 -45.03 -8.95 -10.08
C GLY A 43 -44.22 -7.83 -9.45
N LEU A 44 -44.79 -7.18 -8.43
CA LEU A 44 -44.05 -6.25 -7.58
C LEU A 44 -42.97 -7.03 -6.84
N VAL A 45 -41.77 -7.09 -7.41
CA VAL A 45 -40.56 -7.48 -6.68
C VAL A 45 -40.27 -6.35 -5.70
N THR A 46 -40.86 -6.46 -4.51
CA THR A 46 -40.43 -5.69 -3.35
C THR A 46 -38.94 -5.90 -3.19
N GLY A 47 -38.14 -4.84 -3.37
CA GLY A 47 -36.69 -4.94 -3.25
C GLY A 47 -36.34 -5.54 -1.89
N ALA A 48 -35.65 -6.69 -1.90
CA ALA A 48 -35.26 -7.34 -0.67
C ALA A 48 -34.33 -6.40 0.11
N SER A 49 -34.67 -6.12 1.37
CA SER A 49 -33.80 -5.36 2.27
C SER A 49 -32.40 -6.00 2.26
N PRO A 50 -31.31 -5.20 2.24
CA PRO A 50 -29.96 -5.75 2.21
C PRO A 50 -29.73 -6.72 3.37
N ALA A 51 -29.05 -7.83 3.08
CA ALA A 51 -28.84 -8.90 4.05
C ALA A 51 -28.11 -8.36 5.28
N ALA A 52 -28.80 -8.35 6.42
CA ALA A 52 -28.26 -7.81 7.66
C ALA A 52 -26.99 -8.55 8.11
N ALA A 53 -26.09 -7.81 8.74
CA ALA A 53 -24.81 -8.33 9.20
C ALA A 53 -24.93 -8.90 10.62
N ALA A 54 -24.10 -9.89 10.94
CA ALA A 54 -23.85 -10.20 12.35
C ALA A 54 -23.06 -9.03 13.01
N PRO A 55 -23.37 -8.65 14.26
CA PRO A 55 -22.44 -7.93 15.10
C PRO A 55 -21.28 -8.86 15.52
N PRO A 56 -20.20 -8.33 16.12
CA PRO A 56 -19.24 -9.15 16.86
C PRO A 56 -19.97 -10.06 17.87
N THR A 57 -19.85 -11.37 17.70
CA THR A 57 -20.61 -12.37 18.46
C THR A 57 -19.96 -12.77 19.79
N VAL A 58 -18.90 -12.07 20.21
CA VAL A 58 -18.07 -12.41 21.36
C VAL A 58 -17.78 -11.15 22.18
N GLY A 59 -17.99 -11.25 23.50
CA GLY A 59 -17.58 -10.23 24.46
C GLY A 59 -18.59 -9.08 24.67
N ARG A 60 -18.10 -8.06 25.37
CA ARG A 60 -18.84 -6.84 25.71
C ARG A 60 -18.50 -5.74 24.71
N VAL A 61 -19.46 -4.89 24.37
CA VAL A 61 -19.30 -3.81 23.39
C VAL A 61 -19.88 -2.47 23.87
N TYR A 62 -19.28 -1.39 23.42
CA TYR A 62 -19.88 -0.06 23.42
C TYR A 62 -20.69 0.16 22.15
N LEU A 63 -21.81 0.87 22.30
CA LEU A 63 -22.63 1.36 21.19
C LEU A 63 -22.45 2.88 21.13
N GLN A 64 -21.47 3.36 20.37
CA GLN A 64 -21.05 4.76 20.33
C GLN A 64 -21.61 5.45 19.08
N ASN A 65 -22.33 6.57 19.21
CA ASN A 65 -22.85 7.28 18.04
C ASN A 65 -21.72 7.98 17.27
N VAL A 66 -21.75 7.87 15.94
CA VAL A 66 -20.67 8.37 15.05
C VAL A 66 -20.54 9.90 15.09
N LEU A 67 -21.64 10.65 15.18
CA LEU A 67 -21.60 12.13 15.15
C LEU A 67 -20.95 12.73 16.41
N ASN A 68 -21.28 12.22 17.59
CA ASN A 68 -20.96 12.88 18.87
C ASN A 68 -20.03 12.06 19.78
N GLY A 69 -19.68 10.82 19.43
CA GLY A 69 -18.80 9.95 20.22
C GLY A 69 -19.40 9.50 21.56
N TYR A 70 -20.71 9.60 21.77
CA TYR A 70 -21.37 9.22 23.03
C TYR A 70 -21.92 7.80 22.96
N ALA A 71 -21.72 7.02 24.03
CA ALA A 71 -22.15 5.64 24.14
C ALA A 71 -23.50 5.51 24.88
N ILE A 72 -24.34 4.57 24.44
CA ILE A 72 -25.65 4.27 25.05
C ILE A 72 -25.46 3.77 26.49
N SER A 73 -26.05 4.47 27.46
CA SER A 73 -26.08 4.14 28.88
C SER A 73 -27.43 3.53 29.29
N ALA A 74 -27.37 2.58 30.23
CA ALA A 74 -28.52 1.92 30.84
C ALA A 74 -28.85 2.40 32.28
N ASP A 75 -28.51 3.64 32.66
CA ASP A 75 -28.92 4.22 33.95
C ASP A 75 -30.45 4.14 34.17
N TYR A 76 -30.88 3.94 35.41
CA TYR A 76 -32.22 3.44 35.76
C TYR A 76 -33.40 4.35 35.35
N GLY A 77 -34.48 3.71 34.88
CA GLY A 77 -35.86 4.16 35.15
C GLY A 77 -36.70 4.71 34.00
N GLY A 78 -36.16 4.87 32.79
CA GLY A 78 -36.92 5.46 31.67
C GLY A 78 -36.27 5.28 30.30
N THR A 79 -36.31 6.34 29.48
CA THR A 79 -35.64 6.40 28.18
C THR A 79 -34.12 6.21 28.34
N PRO A 80 -33.46 5.31 27.59
CA PRO A 80 -32.00 5.21 27.57
C PRO A 80 -31.38 6.51 27.04
N LYS A 81 -30.13 6.77 27.43
CA LYS A 81 -29.43 8.03 27.14
C LYS A 81 -28.08 7.79 26.48
N THR A 82 -27.69 8.66 25.55
CA THR A 82 -26.29 8.76 25.11
C THR A 82 -25.51 9.62 26.10
N THR A 83 -24.43 9.08 26.64
CA THR A 83 -23.49 9.78 27.53
C THR A 83 -22.07 9.70 27.00
N ARG A 84 -21.20 10.63 27.43
CA ARG A 84 -19.75 10.57 27.19
C ARG A 84 -19.20 9.19 27.58
N PRO A 85 -18.11 8.68 26.97
CA PRO A 85 -17.52 7.40 27.38
C PRO A 85 -16.97 7.46 28.82
N GLN A 86 -17.51 6.59 29.70
CA GLN A 86 -17.22 6.55 31.14
C GLN A 86 -17.03 5.11 31.64
N GLY A 87 -16.10 4.36 31.02
CA GLY A 87 -15.81 2.97 31.42
C GLY A 87 -17.06 2.10 31.33
N ASP A 88 -17.47 1.44 32.42
CA ASP A 88 -18.84 0.92 32.57
C ASP A 88 -19.58 1.53 33.77
N GLU A 89 -19.05 2.63 34.32
CA GLU A 89 -19.61 3.40 35.43
C GLU A 89 -20.98 4.05 35.11
N LYS A 90 -21.41 3.93 33.84
CA LYS A 90 -22.74 4.31 33.32
C LYS A 90 -23.51 3.19 32.65
N HIS A 91 -23.16 1.93 32.91
CA HIS A 91 -23.77 0.76 32.27
C HIS A 91 -23.81 0.93 30.74
N GLN A 92 -22.64 1.26 30.17
CA GLN A 92 -22.43 1.56 28.75
C GLN A 92 -21.97 0.34 27.95
N GLN A 93 -21.63 -0.77 28.63
CA GLN A 93 -21.26 -2.04 28.02
C GLN A 93 -22.48 -2.95 27.80
N TRP A 94 -22.54 -3.52 26.61
CA TRP A 94 -23.65 -4.36 26.11
C TRP A 94 -23.14 -5.69 25.54
N GLU A 95 -24.04 -6.65 25.38
CA GLU A 95 -23.82 -7.98 24.82
C GLU A 95 -24.92 -8.25 23.77
N PHE A 96 -24.53 -8.72 22.58
CA PHE A 96 -25.48 -9.15 21.56
C PHE A 96 -25.86 -10.62 21.73
N ARG A 97 -27.17 -10.88 21.83
CA ARG A 97 -27.73 -12.23 21.83
C ARG A 97 -28.65 -12.39 20.63
N GLN A 98 -28.25 -13.22 19.66
CA GLN A 98 -29.07 -13.53 18.50
C GLN A 98 -30.37 -14.24 18.90
N LEU A 99 -31.47 -13.89 18.25
CA LEU A 99 -32.78 -14.52 18.45
C LEU A 99 -33.09 -15.57 17.35
N PRO A 100 -34.03 -16.50 17.59
CA PRO A 100 -34.50 -17.43 16.56
C PRO A 100 -35.24 -16.69 15.44
N GLY A 101 -34.57 -16.47 14.32
CA GLY A 101 -35.10 -15.75 13.15
C GLY A 101 -33.97 -15.09 12.36
N ASN A 102 -34.30 -14.49 11.21
CA ASN A 102 -33.29 -13.83 10.38
C ASN A 102 -32.88 -12.48 11.02
N ASN A 103 -31.65 -12.45 11.56
CA ASN A 103 -30.88 -11.26 11.92
C ASN A 103 -31.56 -10.28 12.91
N THR A 104 -32.31 -10.81 13.87
CA THR A 104 -32.74 -10.06 15.06
C THR A 104 -31.90 -10.40 16.29
N TYR A 105 -31.62 -9.38 17.10
CA TYR A 105 -30.75 -9.46 18.27
C TYR A 105 -31.38 -8.81 19.49
N GLN A 106 -31.25 -9.44 20.66
CA GLN A 106 -31.38 -8.75 21.93
C GLN A 106 -30.06 -8.05 22.26
N ILE A 107 -30.17 -6.84 22.79
CA ILE A 107 -29.03 -6.01 23.19
C ILE A 107 -29.07 -5.91 24.71
N LYS A 108 -28.43 -6.88 25.36
CA LYS A 108 -28.40 -7.05 26.83
C LYS A 108 -27.32 -6.17 27.43
N ASN A 109 -27.55 -5.60 28.59
CA ASN A 109 -26.51 -4.88 29.34
C ASN A 109 -25.60 -5.87 30.10
N SER A 110 -24.30 -5.63 30.14
CA SER A 110 -23.36 -6.61 30.74
C SER A 110 -23.28 -6.54 32.26
N THR A 111 -23.53 -5.39 32.89
CA THR A 111 -23.46 -5.23 34.36
C THR A 111 -24.81 -5.14 35.06
N ARG A 112 -25.91 -4.89 34.34
CA ARG A 112 -27.28 -4.94 34.89
C ARG A 112 -27.95 -6.28 34.59
N THR A 113 -28.21 -7.06 35.64
CA THR A 113 -28.96 -8.33 35.57
C THR A 113 -30.30 -8.14 34.87
N ASP A 114 -30.54 -8.94 33.82
CA ASP A 114 -31.78 -8.95 33.04
C ASP A 114 -32.26 -7.56 32.58
N ALA A 115 -31.36 -6.77 32.00
CA ALA A 115 -31.69 -5.50 31.37
C ALA A 115 -31.32 -5.55 29.89
N CYS A 116 -32.30 -5.30 29.01
CA CYS A 116 -32.13 -5.17 27.57
C CYS A 116 -32.60 -3.80 27.07
N LEU A 117 -31.97 -3.32 26.00
CA LEU A 117 -32.50 -2.22 25.20
C LEU A 117 -33.73 -2.72 24.44
N GLY A 118 -34.86 -2.04 24.60
CA GLY A 118 -36.13 -2.40 23.95
C GLY A 118 -37.00 -1.18 23.68
N ARG A 119 -38.29 -1.39 23.41
CA ARG A 119 -39.21 -0.34 22.97
C ARG A 119 -40.55 -0.37 23.72
N ASN A 120 -41.07 0.82 24.03
CA ASN A 120 -42.50 1.03 24.30
C ASN A 120 -43.23 1.25 22.97
N GLY A 121 -44.53 0.93 22.91
CA GLY A 121 -45.38 1.34 21.78
C GLY A 121 -45.11 0.66 20.44
N ASP A 122 -44.41 -0.48 20.41
CA ASP A 122 -44.15 -1.26 19.19
C ASP A 122 -45.38 -2.11 18.78
N MET A 123 -46.48 -1.41 18.53
CA MET A 123 -47.79 -1.92 18.10
C MET A 123 -48.40 -0.95 17.08
N GLU A 124 -49.20 -1.48 16.17
CA GLU A 124 -49.82 -0.71 15.08
C GLU A 124 -50.62 0.50 15.62
N GLY A 125 -50.31 1.69 15.10
CA GLY A 125 -50.94 2.96 15.51
C GLY A 125 -50.23 3.76 16.61
N PHE A 126 -49.15 3.25 17.22
CA PHE A 126 -48.35 3.99 18.20
C PHE A 126 -46.96 4.38 17.65
N THR A 127 -46.40 5.48 18.16
CA THR A 127 -45.00 5.85 17.89
C THR A 127 -44.11 5.10 18.89
N PRO A 128 -43.18 4.23 18.45
CA PRO A 128 -42.33 3.50 19.38
C PRO A 128 -41.31 4.43 20.04
N SER A 129 -40.96 4.18 21.30
CA SER A 129 -39.91 4.90 22.03
C SER A 129 -38.87 3.94 22.62
N PRO A 130 -37.56 4.26 22.62
CA PRO A 130 -36.56 3.47 23.32
C PRO A 130 -36.84 3.37 24.83
N VAL A 131 -36.51 2.24 25.45
CA VAL A 131 -36.62 1.98 26.90
C VAL A 131 -35.64 0.89 27.33
N VAL A 132 -35.19 0.88 28.58
CA VAL A 132 -34.48 -0.27 29.18
C VAL A 132 -35.48 -1.13 29.96
N ARG A 133 -35.55 -2.43 29.66
CA ARG A 133 -36.57 -3.35 30.20
C ARG A 133 -36.03 -4.79 30.38
N PRO A 134 -36.73 -5.69 31.10
CA PRO A 134 -36.38 -7.12 31.17
C PRO A 134 -36.14 -7.74 29.79
N CYS A 135 -35.20 -8.68 29.68
CA CYS A 135 -34.86 -9.30 28.40
C CYS A 135 -35.88 -10.36 27.96
N ASP A 136 -36.82 -10.78 28.79
CA ASP A 136 -37.97 -11.61 28.39
C ASP A 136 -39.16 -10.78 27.86
N ALA A 137 -39.14 -9.47 28.04
CA ALA A 137 -40.23 -8.58 27.66
C ALA A 137 -40.32 -8.38 26.14
N TYR A 138 -41.55 -8.11 25.69
CA TYR A 138 -41.88 -7.78 24.30
C TYR A 138 -41.06 -6.59 23.76
N ALA A 139 -40.79 -6.57 22.46
CA ALA A 139 -40.05 -5.51 21.75
C ALA A 139 -38.63 -5.24 22.32
N THR A 140 -37.88 -6.31 22.60
CA THR A 140 -36.43 -6.29 22.98
C THR A 140 -35.50 -6.69 21.83
N ASP A 141 -36.08 -6.98 20.66
CA ASP A 141 -35.47 -7.46 19.44
C ASP A 141 -35.12 -6.32 18.48
N TRP A 142 -33.90 -6.27 17.96
CA TRP A 142 -33.43 -5.24 17.03
C TRP A 142 -32.85 -5.87 15.77
N VAL A 143 -33.14 -5.29 14.60
CA VAL A 143 -32.44 -5.61 13.34
C VAL A 143 -31.17 -4.78 13.28
N LEU A 144 -30.05 -5.40 12.91
CA LEU A 144 -28.76 -4.72 12.71
C LEU A 144 -28.43 -4.64 11.22
N GLU A 145 -28.55 -3.44 10.64
CA GLU A 145 -28.01 -3.16 9.31
C GLU A 145 -26.56 -2.70 9.45
N SER A 146 -25.58 -3.45 8.92
CA SER A 146 -24.23 -2.89 8.80
C SER A 146 -24.19 -1.88 7.65
N ILE A 147 -23.40 -0.82 7.84
CA ILE A 147 -23.18 0.27 6.89
C ILE A 147 -21.67 0.52 6.66
N GLY A 148 -20.83 -0.43 7.08
CA GLY A 148 -19.37 -0.39 6.97
C GLY A 148 -18.67 -1.09 8.14
N PRO A 149 -17.32 -1.13 8.16
CA PRO A 149 -16.54 -1.73 9.24
C PRO A 149 -16.90 -1.13 10.61
N GLU A 150 -17.22 -2.01 11.58
CA GLU A 150 -17.76 -1.68 12.92
C GLU A 150 -19.00 -0.76 12.97
N ARG A 151 -19.59 -0.36 11.82
CA ARG A 151 -20.71 0.59 11.76
C ARG A 151 -22.04 -0.08 11.46
N TYR A 152 -23.04 0.25 12.26
CA TYR A 152 -24.38 -0.33 12.18
C TYR A 152 -25.49 0.73 12.39
N ARG A 153 -26.65 0.52 11.77
CA ARG A 153 -27.94 1.09 12.20
C ARG A 153 -28.73 0.03 12.96
N LEU A 154 -29.15 0.38 14.18
CA LEU A 154 -30.04 -0.44 14.99
C LEU A 154 -31.49 -0.07 14.61
N LYS A 155 -32.25 -1.01 14.03
CA LYS A 155 -33.59 -0.75 13.47
C LYS A 155 -34.69 -1.51 14.20
N VAL A 156 -35.87 -0.90 14.28
CA VAL A 156 -37.11 -1.54 14.73
C VAL A 156 -37.51 -2.62 13.70
N PRO A 157 -37.67 -3.90 14.09
CA PRO A 157 -37.97 -4.98 13.14
C PRO A 157 -39.30 -4.81 12.41
N SER A 158 -40.31 -4.24 13.07
CA SER A 158 -41.68 -4.05 12.54
C SER A 158 -41.81 -2.94 11.49
N THR A 159 -40.93 -1.93 11.53
CA THR A 159 -41.09 -0.68 10.76
C THR A 159 -39.82 -0.19 10.06
N GLY A 160 -38.66 -0.79 10.31
CA GLY A 160 -37.36 -0.37 9.75
C GLY A 160 -36.82 0.96 10.28
N VAL A 161 -37.54 1.64 11.17
CA VAL A 161 -37.14 2.94 11.75
C VAL A 161 -35.84 2.76 12.56
N PRO A 162 -34.80 3.59 12.34
CA PRO A 162 -33.55 3.46 13.07
C PRO A 162 -33.59 4.16 14.44
N LEU A 163 -32.72 3.68 15.34
CA LEU A 163 -32.38 4.26 16.63
C LEU A 163 -31.44 5.46 16.43
N VAL A 164 -31.85 6.62 16.94
CA VAL A 164 -31.19 7.91 16.69
C VAL A 164 -30.67 8.49 18.02
N GLY A 165 -29.34 8.68 18.09
CA GLY A 165 -28.66 9.34 19.20
C GLY A 165 -28.95 10.84 19.26
N ALA A 166 -28.67 11.47 20.39
CA ALA A 166 -28.95 12.90 20.58
C ALA A 166 -28.05 13.83 19.73
N PRO A 167 -28.40 15.12 19.56
CA PRO A 167 -27.45 16.13 19.09
C PRO A 167 -26.23 16.23 20.01
N ALA A 168 -25.12 16.77 19.52
CA ALA A 168 -23.94 17.04 20.36
C ALA A 168 -24.25 18.13 21.41
N GLY A 169 -23.70 17.96 22.62
CA GLY A 169 -23.89 18.87 23.76
C GLY A 169 -23.39 18.24 25.07
N ASP A 170 -23.20 19.02 26.13
CA ASP A 170 -22.51 18.56 27.35
C ASP A 170 -23.25 17.53 28.21
N ASN A 171 -24.58 17.40 28.05
CA ASN A 171 -25.44 16.65 28.97
C ASN A 171 -25.92 15.29 28.41
N ALA A 172 -26.16 14.36 29.34
CA ALA A 172 -26.79 13.07 29.08
C ALA A 172 -28.17 13.25 28.40
N SER A 173 -28.29 12.79 27.17
CA SER A 173 -29.42 13.11 26.29
C SER A 173 -30.12 11.85 25.77
N GLU A 174 -31.44 11.91 25.62
CA GLU A 174 -32.28 10.73 25.36
C GLU A 174 -32.21 10.23 23.92
N LEU A 175 -32.26 8.90 23.75
CA LEU A 175 -32.36 8.28 22.43
C LEU A 175 -33.78 8.39 21.88
N THR A 176 -33.87 8.48 20.55
CA THR A 176 -35.12 8.62 19.80
C THR A 176 -35.23 7.57 18.69
N LEU A 177 -36.41 7.42 18.09
CA LEU A 177 -36.64 6.62 16.89
C LEU A 177 -37.18 7.55 15.81
N GLY A 178 -36.57 7.57 14.63
CA GLY A 178 -36.92 8.51 13.56
C GLY A 178 -35.84 8.67 12.50
N THR A 179 -35.81 9.81 11.80
CA THR A 179 -34.80 10.13 10.79
C THR A 179 -33.53 10.74 11.41
N GLY A 180 -32.39 10.06 11.26
CA GLY A 180 -31.07 10.54 11.72
C GLY A 180 -30.05 10.82 10.61
N ALA A 181 -30.30 10.31 9.40
CA ALA A 181 -29.31 10.17 8.32
C ALA A 181 -28.64 11.48 7.87
N GLU A 182 -29.39 12.58 7.80
CA GLU A 182 -28.89 13.91 7.40
C GLU A 182 -27.71 14.40 8.24
N ASN A 183 -27.58 13.91 9.47
CA ASN A 183 -26.51 14.25 10.40
C ASN A 183 -25.86 13.00 11.02
N ARG A 184 -26.00 11.81 10.38
CA ARG A 184 -25.42 10.52 10.84
C ARG A 184 -25.76 10.15 12.30
N ARG A 185 -26.88 10.65 12.82
CA ARG A 185 -27.33 10.42 14.20
C ARG A 185 -27.93 9.02 14.42
N ASP A 186 -28.24 8.33 13.34
CA ASP A 186 -28.69 6.93 13.26
C ASP A 186 -27.55 5.92 13.11
N GLU A 187 -26.31 6.38 12.95
CA GLU A 187 -25.13 5.53 12.82
C GLU A 187 -24.46 5.26 14.17
N TRP A 188 -24.05 4.01 14.40
CA TRP A 188 -23.43 3.55 15.64
C TRP A 188 -22.20 2.70 15.36
N TYR A 189 -21.09 3.03 16.02
CA TYR A 189 -19.93 2.15 16.16
C TYR A 189 -20.23 1.09 17.21
N VAL A 190 -19.95 -0.17 16.87
CA VAL A 190 -19.99 -1.34 17.75
C VAL A 190 -18.56 -1.71 18.11
N ILE A 191 -18.12 -1.31 19.30
CA ILE A 191 -16.70 -1.31 19.68
C ILE A 191 -16.48 -2.31 20.82
N PRO A 192 -15.61 -3.34 20.68
CA PRO A 192 -15.20 -4.19 21.79
C PRO A 192 -14.72 -3.39 23.02
N ALA A 193 -15.24 -3.73 24.20
CA ALA A 193 -15.07 -2.92 25.41
C ALA A 193 -13.75 -3.18 26.17
N ASP A 194 -13.08 -4.29 25.88
CA ASP A 194 -11.70 -4.56 26.28
C ASP A 194 -10.89 -4.74 24.98
N VAL A 195 -9.69 -4.15 24.88
CA VAL A 195 -8.85 -4.27 23.67
C VAL A 195 -8.21 -5.66 23.62
N VAL A 196 -8.84 -6.56 22.88
CA VAL A 196 -8.44 -7.95 22.67
C VAL A 196 -7.24 -8.08 21.72
N ALA A 197 -6.58 -9.24 21.72
CA ALA A 197 -5.44 -9.53 20.83
C ALA A 197 -5.79 -9.35 19.35
N GLU A 198 -7.03 -9.66 18.95
CA GLU A 198 -7.57 -9.49 17.59
C GLU A 198 -7.63 -8.03 17.11
N GLN A 199 -7.46 -7.06 18.03
CA GLN A 199 -7.39 -5.62 17.73
C GLN A 199 -5.97 -5.04 17.81
N LYS A 200 -4.95 -5.85 18.15
CA LYS A 200 -3.55 -5.42 18.31
C LYS A 200 -2.65 -6.11 17.28
N HIS A 201 -2.24 -5.40 16.23
CA HIS A 201 -1.29 -5.91 15.23
C HIS A 201 0.14 -5.57 15.65
N PRO A 202 1.15 -6.43 15.37
CA PRO A 202 2.55 -6.09 15.65
C PRO A 202 2.96 -4.76 15.01
N MET A 203 3.68 -3.91 15.75
CA MET A 203 4.15 -2.62 15.24
C MET A 203 5.04 -2.83 13.99
N PRO A 204 4.78 -2.14 12.87
CA PRO A 204 5.66 -2.17 11.70
C PRO A 204 7.09 -1.72 12.04
N ALA A 205 8.08 -2.27 11.33
CA ALA A 205 9.48 -1.86 11.49
C ALA A 205 9.74 -0.38 11.13
N ASP A 206 8.87 0.21 10.31
CA ASP A 206 8.80 1.62 9.98
C ASP A 206 7.33 2.07 9.98
N PRO A 207 6.79 2.50 11.13
CA PRO A 207 5.38 2.85 11.28
C PRO A 207 5.09 4.26 10.76
N ARG A 208 3.81 4.60 10.57
CA ARG A 208 3.37 5.98 10.34
C ARG A 208 3.39 6.81 11.63
N LEU A 209 3.43 8.14 11.50
CA LEU A 209 3.36 9.05 12.66
C LEU A 209 2.10 8.82 13.52
N ASP A 210 0.95 8.55 12.90
CA ASP A 210 -0.32 8.29 13.60
C ASP A 210 -0.36 6.95 14.36
N GLN A 211 0.56 6.03 14.05
CA GLN A 211 0.66 4.71 14.67
C GLN A 211 1.62 4.69 15.88
N LYS A 212 2.65 5.55 15.92
CA LYS A 212 3.58 5.63 17.06
C LYS A 212 2.99 6.44 18.22
N THR A 213 3.21 5.96 19.45
CA THR A 213 2.96 6.71 20.69
C THR A 213 4.24 7.43 21.14
N PHE A 214 4.13 8.71 21.50
CA PHE A 214 5.20 9.57 22.00
C PHE A 214 4.91 10.00 23.44
N LEU A 215 5.91 9.88 24.34
CA LEU A 215 5.79 10.38 25.71
C LEU A 215 5.79 11.91 25.67
N THR A 216 4.79 12.52 26.29
CA THR A 216 4.57 13.96 26.31
C THR A 216 4.66 14.47 27.74
N ALA A 217 5.45 15.51 27.98
CA ALA A 217 5.50 16.18 29.28
C ALA A 217 4.48 17.33 29.31
N HIS A 218 3.52 17.28 30.24
CA HIS A 218 2.63 18.40 30.53
C HIS A 218 3.43 19.56 31.16
N ASN A 219 3.17 20.81 30.75
CA ASN A 219 3.84 22.03 31.26
C ASN A 219 5.35 21.88 31.48
N SER A 220 6.07 21.48 30.43
CA SER A 220 7.48 21.03 30.48
C SER A 220 8.46 22.04 31.07
N PHE A 221 8.10 23.31 31.12
CA PHE A 221 8.90 24.41 31.65
C PHE A 221 8.74 24.59 33.18
N VAL A 222 7.70 24.04 33.81
CA VAL A 222 7.45 24.10 35.27
C VAL A 222 8.07 22.87 35.93
N ASN A 223 9.31 23.01 36.43
CA ASN A 223 10.07 21.85 36.89
C ASN A 223 11.03 22.11 38.08
N ASP A 224 11.38 21.03 38.77
CA ASP A 224 12.20 21.04 40.00
C ASP A 224 13.65 21.51 39.80
N GLU A 225 14.23 21.40 38.60
CA GLU A 225 15.61 21.84 38.33
C GLU A 225 15.69 23.34 38.08
N ASP A 226 14.73 23.89 37.32
CA ASP A 226 14.74 25.29 36.90
C ASP A 226 14.03 26.25 37.88
N ASP A 227 13.05 25.78 38.67
CA ASP A 227 12.33 26.62 39.65
C ASP A 227 12.03 25.94 41.02
N PRO A 228 13.05 25.44 41.77
CA PRO A 228 12.90 24.72 43.03
C PRO A 228 12.36 25.53 44.24
N ILE A 229 11.86 26.75 44.04
CA ILE A 229 11.51 27.68 45.13
C ILE A 229 10.12 28.32 44.97
N ARG A 230 9.60 28.48 43.74
CA ARG A 230 8.33 29.21 43.53
C ARG A 230 7.10 28.32 43.52
N ASP A 231 7.17 27.13 42.95
CA ASP A 231 6.03 26.23 42.79
C ASP A 231 6.13 25.00 43.70
N VAL A 232 5.09 24.77 44.52
CA VAL A 232 4.97 23.62 45.44
C VAL A 232 4.31 22.39 44.81
N ALA A 233 4.06 22.46 43.51
CA ALA A 233 3.42 21.43 42.69
C ALA A 233 3.95 21.58 41.24
N THR A 234 5.20 21.21 41.02
CA THR A 234 5.88 21.23 39.73
C THR A 234 5.33 20.15 38.81
N ASN A 235 5.19 20.47 37.52
CA ASN A 235 4.67 19.51 36.54
C ASN A 235 5.69 18.44 36.17
N GLN A 236 7.00 18.74 36.20
CA GLN A 236 8.05 17.77 35.84
C GLN A 236 9.25 17.79 36.82
N PRO A 237 10.01 16.69 36.94
CA PRO A 237 11.13 16.59 37.90
C PRO A 237 12.46 17.14 37.36
N HIS A 238 12.50 17.56 36.10
CA HIS A 238 13.72 17.95 35.40
C HIS A 238 13.46 19.02 34.34
N SER A 239 14.51 19.76 33.97
CA SER A 239 14.54 20.76 32.89
C SER A 239 14.16 20.19 31.52
N ILE A 240 13.69 21.04 30.60
CA ILE A 240 13.32 20.65 29.23
C ILE A 240 14.46 19.89 28.52
N ALA A 241 15.71 20.33 28.71
CA ALA A 241 16.87 19.66 28.13
C ALA A 241 16.95 18.21 28.61
N ARG A 242 16.83 18.00 29.92
CA ARG A 242 16.94 16.68 30.55
C ARG A 242 15.76 15.76 30.23
N GLN A 243 14.54 16.31 30.13
CA GLN A 243 13.36 15.58 29.63
C GLN A 243 13.61 14.93 28.26
N LEU A 244 14.20 15.69 27.32
CA LEU A 244 14.53 15.20 25.97
C LEU A 244 15.59 14.08 25.99
N GLU A 245 16.64 14.20 26.82
CA GLU A 245 17.65 13.14 26.99
C GLU A 245 17.04 11.85 27.58
N ASP A 246 16.10 11.97 28.51
CA ASP A 246 15.43 10.84 29.17
C ASP A 246 14.28 10.22 28.34
N GLY A 247 14.07 10.68 27.09
CA GLY A 247 13.15 10.06 26.14
C GLY A 247 11.74 10.64 26.08
N VAL A 248 11.51 11.84 26.65
CA VAL A 248 10.32 12.65 26.32
C VAL A 248 10.49 13.16 24.88
N GLU A 249 9.49 12.92 24.02
CA GLU A 249 9.54 13.31 22.60
C GLU A 249 8.46 14.34 22.23
N ALA A 250 7.65 14.78 23.20
CA ALA A 250 6.73 15.89 23.03
C ALA A 250 6.58 16.75 24.30
N LEU A 251 6.31 18.04 24.14
CA LEU A 251 6.31 19.04 25.21
C LEU A 251 5.03 19.89 25.13
N MET A 252 4.37 20.15 26.27
CA MET A 252 3.28 21.13 26.39
C MET A 252 3.81 22.41 27.04
N LEU A 253 3.53 23.56 26.40
CA LEU A 253 4.14 24.86 26.73
C LEU A 253 3.10 25.99 26.68
N ASP A 254 2.76 26.58 27.83
CA ASP A 254 1.84 27.72 27.90
C ASP A 254 2.52 29.02 27.49
N THR A 255 2.16 29.54 26.31
CA THR A 255 2.80 30.71 25.72
C THR A 255 1.98 31.98 25.95
N ARG A 256 2.60 32.99 26.58
CA ARG A 256 2.00 34.32 26.81
C ARG A 256 2.95 35.43 26.40
N PHE A 257 2.44 36.52 25.83
CA PHE A 257 3.25 37.69 25.49
C PHE A 257 3.40 38.64 26.69
N HIS A 258 4.63 38.86 27.15
CA HIS A 258 4.94 39.66 28.34
C HIS A 258 6.33 40.31 28.24
N ASP A 259 6.42 41.59 28.58
CA ASP A 259 7.64 42.41 28.47
C ASP A 259 8.33 42.31 27.09
N GLY A 260 7.54 42.39 26.02
CA GLY A 260 8.03 42.36 24.63
C GLY A 260 8.45 40.99 24.11
N GLN A 261 8.30 39.91 24.91
CA GLN A 261 8.74 38.56 24.57
C GLN A 261 7.61 37.55 24.73
N VAL A 262 7.64 36.46 23.96
CA VAL A 262 6.81 35.28 24.26
C VAL A 262 7.51 34.46 25.35
N ARG A 263 6.83 34.31 26.49
CA ARG A 263 7.28 33.63 27.70
C ARG A 263 6.43 32.41 28.00
N LEU A 264 7.00 31.50 28.79
CA LEU A 264 6.34 30.28 29.25
C LEU A 264 5.79 30.50 30.67
N CYS A 265 4.47 30.56 30.83
CA CYS A 265 3.83 30.80 32.13
C CYS A 265 2.34 30.38 32.19
N HIS A 266 2.00 29.53 33.17
CA HIS A 266 0.67 28.92 33.28
C HIS A 266 -0.46 29.94 33.53
N ASN A 267 -0.36 30.80 34.55
CA ASN A 267 -1.40 31.80 34.85
C ASN A 267 -0.99 33.24 34.50
N SER A 268 0.17 33.68 35.00
CA SER A 268 0.67 35.04 34.84
C SER A 268 2.18 35.02 34.65
N CYS A 269 2.67 35.88 33.77
CA CYS A 269 4.10 35.99 33.52
C CYS A 269 4.79 36.98 34.47
N GLY A 270 6.09 36.77 34.71
CA GLY A 270 6.91 37.63 35.57
C GLY A 270 8.41 37.35 35.46
N PRO A 271 9.24 38.05 36.26
CA PRO A 271 10.69 38.04 36.12
C PRO A 271 11.34 36.66 36.30
N GLY A 272 12.20 36.27 35.36
CA GLY A 272 13.00 35.04 35.42
C GLY A 272 12.40 33.82 34.72
N GLN A 273 11.12 33.85 34.32
CA GLN A 273 10.53 32.74 33.54
C GLN A 273 11.15 32.61 32.15
N GLN A 274 11.28 31.35 31.69
CA GLN A 274 11.85 30.99 30.40
C GLN A 274 11.08 31.63 29.23
N THR A 275 11.81 32.01 28.18
CA THR A 275 11.22 32.45 26.91
C THR A 275 10.97 31.27 25.98
N LEU A 276 9.94 31.35 25.14
CA LEU A 276 9.72 30.36 24.09
C LEU A 276 10.97 30.22 23.18
N VAL A 277 11.66 31.33 22.90
CA VAL A 277 12.94 31.37 22.17
C VAL A 277 14.00 30.48 22.83
N SER A 278 14.13 30.51 24.17
CA SER A 278 15.09 29.65 24.90
C SER A 278 14.71 28.17 24.84
N ALA A 279 13.42 27.84 24.98
CA ALA A 279 12.96 26.45 24.84
C ALA A 279 13.18 25.92 23.42
N LEU A 280 12.89 26.72 22.39
CA LEU A 280 13.14 26.39 20.98
C LEU A 280 14.64 26.22 20.68
N GLN A 281 15.51 27.03 21.27
CA GLN A 281 16.97 26.86 21.16
C GLN A 281 17.41 25.52 21.78
N THR A 282 16.87 25.15 22.95
CA THR A 282 17.13 23.85 23.58
C THR A 282 16.67 22.68 22.71
N VAL A 283 15.42 22.70 22.24
CA VAL A 283 14.82 21.66 21.40
C VAL A 283 15.59 21.50 20.08
N THR A 284 15.82 22.59 19.35
CA THR A 284 16.51 22.52 18.05
C THR A 284 17.98 22.13 18.18
N SER A 285 18.65 22.49 19.29
CA SER A 285 20.02 22.04 19.58
C SER A 285 20.09 20.55 19.96
N PHE A 286 19.09 20.02 20.67
CA PHE A 286 18.95 18.59 20.92
C PHE A 286 18.76 17.81 19.60
N MET A 287 17.84 18.27 18.75
CA MET A 287 17.51 17.62 17.47
C MET A 287 18.65 17.63 16.45
N LYS A 288 19.47 18.69 16.44
CA LYS A 288 20.66 18.81 15.57
C LYS A 288 21.91 18.10 16.09
N ARG A 289 21.87 17.48 17.28
CA ARG A 289 23.01 16.74 17.83
C ARG A 289 23.20 15.39 17.10
N PRO A 290 24.44 14.98 16.79
CA PRO A 290 24.71 13.63 16.30
C PRO A 290 24.11 12.53 17.20
N GLY A 291 23.50 11.52 16.59
CA GLY A 291 22.71 10.47 17.25
C GLY A 291 21.22 10.78 17.42
N ASN A 292 20.79 12.04 17.26
CA ASN A 292 19.40 12.46 17.33
C ASN A 292 18.76 12.73 15.95
N GLU A 293 19.37 12.25 14.86
CA GLU A 293 18.92 12.52 13.48
C GLU A 293 17.52 11.97 13.20
N LYS A 294 17.14 10.87 13.86
CA LYS A 294 15.81 10.24 13.74
C LYS A 294 14.82 10.65 14.84
N LYS A 295 15.17 11.64 15.68
CA LYS A 295 14.27 12.14 16.73
C LYS A 295 13.27 13.15 16.16
N ILE A 296 12.00 12.75 16.15
CA ILE A 296 10.86 13.64 15.90
C ILE A 296 10.45 14.25 17.24
N ILE A 297 10.32 15.57 17.31
CA ILE A 297 9.87 16.29 18.52
C ILE A 297 8.58 17.03 18.21
N THR A 298 7.63 17.03 19.14
CA THR A 298 6.36 17.76 19.03
C THR A 298 6.20 18.80 20.13
N LEU A 299 5.77 20.01 19.77
CA LEU A 299 5.42 21.08 20.71
C LEU A 299 3.91 21.33 20.64
N PHE A 300 3.24 21.27 21.77
CA PHE A 300 1.86 21.71 21.96
C PHE A 300 1.89 23.05 22.70
N LEU A 301 1.43 24.11 22.04
CA LEU A 301 1.39 25.45 22.61
C LEU A 301 -0.05 25.73 23.06
N GLU A 302 -0.27 25.94 24.37
CA GLU A 302 -1.48 26.65 24.80
C GLU A 302 -1.20 28.14 24.63
N ASP A 303 -1.95 28.78 23.74
CA ASP A 303 -1.51 29.95 23.01
C ASP A 303 -2.34 31.17 23.39
N TYR A 304 -1.71 32.07 24.15
CA TYR A 304 -2.28 33.34 24.56
C TYR A 304 -1.52 34.50 23.91
N THR A 305 -1.05 34.29 22.67
CA THR A 305 -0.32 35.28 21.89
C THR A 305 -1.06 35.64 20.60
N GLU A 306 -0.83 36.86 20.11
CA GLU A 306 -1.27 37.24 18.76
C GLU A 306 -0.43 36.53 17.70
N PRO A 307 -0.98 36.17 16.52
CA PRO A 307 -0.24 35.40 15.50
C PRO A 307 1.12 36.01 15.13
N PHE A 308 1.21 37.35 15.07
CA PHE A 308 2.46 38.05 14.75
C PHE A 308 3.52 37.96 15.87
N GLN A 309 3.10 37.81 17.13
CA GLN A 309 3.99 37.66 18.29
C GLN A 309 4.62 36.27 18.30
N LEU A 310 3.82 35.20 18.10
CA LEU A 310 4.33 33.84 17.96
C LEU A 310 5.24 33.71 16.74
N LYS A 311 4.83 34.21 15.57
CA LYS A 311 5.66 34.21 14.36
C LYS A 311 6.98 34.95 14.55
N ALA A 312 6.98 36.09 15.24
CA ALA A 312 8.21 36.81 15.58
C ALA A 312 9.09 36.09 16.62
N ALA A 313 8.52 35.28 17.51
CA ALA A 313 9.28 34.44 18.45
C ALA A 313 9.91 33.22 17.75
N LEU A 314 9.17 32.53 16.88
CA LEU A 314 9.67 31.41 16.07
C LEU A 314 10.82 31.86 15.15
N ALA A 315 10.67 33.01 14.49
CA ALA A 315 11.68 33.57 13.59
C ALA A 315 13.02 33.96 14.26
N GLN A 316 13.06 34.09 15.59
CA GLN A 316 14.31 34.34 16.34
C GLN A 316 15.19 33.08 16.47
N VAL A 317 14.70 31.90 16.09
CA VAL A 317 15.45 30.64 16.09
C VAL A 317 15.44 30.05 14.68
N PRO A 318 16.38 30.41 13.78
CA PRO A 318 16.37 29.98 12.37
C PRO A 318 16.30 28.47 12.18
N ALA A 319 16.86 27.69 13.11
CA ALA A 319 16.78 26.23 13.12
C ALA A 319 15.34 25.67 13.19
N VAL A 320 14.35 26.46 13.64
CA VAL A 320 12.93 26.09 13.57
C VAL A 320 12.46 26.06 12.12
N ALA A 321 12.81 27.07 11.31
CA ALA A 321 12.45 27.11 9.89
C ALA A 321 13.18 26.04 9.04
N GLU A 322 14.26 25.46 9.55
CA GLU A 322 14.93 24.29 8.98
C GLU A 322 14.26 22.96 9.39
N LEU A 323 13.81 22.82 10.64
CA LEU A 323 13.32 21.55 11.20
C LEU A 323 11.79 21.38 11.15
N VAL A 324 11.02 22.46 11.02
CA VAL A 324 9.55 22.41 11.10
C VAL A 324 8.95 21.56 9.97
N TYR A 325 8.01 20.68 10.35
CA TYR A 325 7.22 19.86 9.43
C TYR A 325 5.86 20.51 9.18
N ASN A 326 5.59 20.86 7.92
CA ASN A 326 4.31 21.42 7.49
C ASN A 326 3.48 20.31 6.79
N PRO A 327 2.38 19.84 7.41
CA PRO A 327 1.57 18.73 6.89
C PRO A 327 0.76 19.09 5.63
N GLU A 328 0.42 20.36 5.41
CA GLU A 328 -0.29 20.80 4.20
C GLU A 328 0.61 20.65 2.98
N THR A 329 1.84 21.17 3.05
CA THR A 329 2.81 21.09 1.95
C THR A 329 3.26 19.65 1.67
N SER A 330 3.28 18.78 2.68
CA SER A 330 3.53 17.34 2.50
C SER A 330 2.34 16.59 1.89
N GLY A 331 1.13 17.19 1.95
CA GLY A 331 -0.12 16.63 1.43
C GLY A 331 -0.83 15.68 2.39
N VAL A 332 -0.61 15.78 3.70
CA VAL A 332 -1.12 14.83 4.72
C VAL A 332 -2.64 14.66 4.63
N ARG A 333 -3.42 15.74 4.42
CA ARG A 333 -4.89 15.66 4.28
C ARG A 333 -5.36 14.76 3.13
N SER A 334 -4.48 14.47 2.16
CA SER A 334 -4.74 13.65 0.97
C SER A 334 -4.05 12.28 0.98
N LYS A 335 -2.91 12.14 1.67
CA LYS A 335 -2.05 10.94 1.67
C LYS A 335 -2.06 10.15 2.99
N GLY A 336 -2.58 10.73 4.07
CA GLY A 336 -2.29 10.25 5.44
C GLY A 336 -0.96 10.82 5.96
N TRP A 337 -0.60 10.44 7.19
CA TRP A 337 0.68 10.85 7.78
C TRP A 337 1.85 10.03 7.22
N PRO A 338 3.05 10.62 7.09
CA PRO A 338 4.23 9.92 6.61
C PRO A 338 4.71 8.83 7.59
N ARG A 339 5.57 7.95 7.09
CA ARG A 339 6.37 7.03 7.90
C ARG A 339 7.49 7.75 8.63
N LEU A 340 7.95 7.18 9.75
CA LEU A 340 9.03 7.81 10.52
C LEU A 340 10.35 7.87 9.73
N SER A 341 10.59 6.93 8.81
CA SER A 341 11.74 6.96 7.89
C SER A 341 11.72 8.13 6.90
N GLU A 342 10.55 8.64 6.53
CA GLU A 342 10.35 9.75 5.58
C GLU A 342 10.58 11.13 6.24
N MET A 343 10.62 11.19 7.57
CA MET A 343 10.76 12.42 8.35
C MET A 343 12.23 12.70 8.75
N THR A 344 13.17 12.67 7.80
CA THR A 344 14.61 12.89 8.08
C THR A 344 14.93 14.33 8.43
N ASP A 345 14.45 15.26 7.60
CA ASP A 345 14.89 16.66 7.62
C ASP A 345 13.87 17.54 8.36
N ARG A 346 12.59 17.27 8.11
CA ARG A 346 11.44 18.01 8.66
C ARG A 346 10.73 17.15 9.71
N ARG A 347 11.03 17.42 10.98
CA ARG A 347 10.71 16.54 12.12
C ARG A 347 10.44 17.26 13.44
N LEU A 348 10.27 18.58 13.40
CA LEU A 348 9.69 19.37 14.50
C LEU A 348 8.22 19.66 14.17
N LEU A 349 7.30 19.10 14.94
CA LEU A 349 5.87 19.42 14.85
C LEU A 349 5.54 20.52 15.87
N ILE A 350 4.71 21.49 15.48
CA ILE A 350 4.25 22.56 16.37
C ILE A 350 2.73 22.69 16.20
N PHE A 351 2.00 22.57 17.31
CA PHE A 351 0.55 22.77 17.40
C PHE A 351 0.24 24.00 18.26
N SER A 352 -0.76 24.79 17.90
CA SER A 352 -1.34 25.89 18.69
C SER A 352 -2.83 25.66 18.89
N ASP A 353 -3.37 25.98 20.07
CA ASP A 353 -4.80 25.89 20.36
C ASP A 353 -5.62 27.10 19.84
N ARG A 354 -4.98 28.13 19.23
CA ARG A 354 -5.65 29.34 18.70
C ARG A 354 -5.20 29.83 17.32
N ASN A 355 -3.90 29.77 17.00
CA ASN A 355 -3.34 30.56 15.91
C ASN A 355 -3.39 29.86 14.53
N GLN A 356 -4.61 29.54 14.06
CA GLN A 356 -4.88 28.94 12.74
C GLN A 356 -4.31 29.75 11.55
N LEU A 357 -4.06 31.05 11.72
CA LEU A 357 -3.42 31.89 10.70
C LEU A 357 -1.93 31.54 10.43
N LEU A 358 -1.34 30.58 11.17
CA LEU A 358 0.05 30.15 11.05
C LEU A 358 0.22 28.73 10.49
N GLU A 359 -0.86 28.04 10.05
CA GLU A 359 -0.76 26.69 9.48
C GLU A 359 0.14 26.65 8.23
N ALA A 360 0.07 27.70 7.40
CA ALA A 360 0.93 27.86 6.23
C ALA A 360 2.43 27.99 6.59
N ASP A 361 2.77 28.43 7.81
CA ASP A 361 4.13 28.48 8.34
C ASP A 361 4.56 27.16 9.04
N GLY A 362 3.68 26.15 9.07
CA GLY A 362 3.92 24.87 9.75
C GLY A 362 3.51 24.82 11.23
N VAL A 363 2.77 25.83 11.72
CA VAL A 363 2.18 25.81 13.07
C VAL A 363 0.72 25.36 12.96
N MET A 364 0.49 24.07 13.18
CA MET A 364 -0.82 23.42 13.06
C MET A 364 -1.82 23.93 14.10
N PHE A 365 -3.07 24.15 13.71
CA PHE A 365 -4.16 24.40 14.64
C PHE A 365 -4.64 23.07 15.21
N GLY A 366 -4.60 22.89 16.54
CA GLY A 366 -4.85 21.59 17.17
C GLY A 366 -6.16 20.93 16.72
N GLN A 367 -7.25 21.71 16.65
CA GLN A 367 -8.58 21.24 16.24
C GLN A 367 -8.68 20.80 14.77
N ASP A 368 -7.71 21.10 13.91
CA ASP A 368 -7.71 20.68 12.50
C ASP A 368 -6.82 19.47 12.20
N TRP A 369 -6.05 18.98 13.17
CA TRP A 369 -5.12 17.85 12.99
C TRP A 369 -5.18 16.78 14.08
N THR A 370 -5.66 17.10 15.28
CA THR A 370 -5.70 16.17 16.41
C THR A 370 -7.13 15.86 16.86
N VAL A 371 -7.23 14.91 17.78
CA VAL A 371 -8.32 14.76 18.75
C VAL A 371 -7.68 14.71 20.15
N GLU A 372 -8.31 15.31 21.15
CA GLU A 372 -7.72 15.47 22.49
C GLU A 372 -8.78 15.18 23.56
N ASN A 373 -8.45 14.41 24.61
CA ASN A 373 -9.37 14.25 25.74
C ASN A 373 -9.27 15.43 26.72
N HIS A 374 -10.33 15.64 27.50
CA HIS A 374 -10.36 16.65 28.54
C HIS A 374 -9.16 16.52 29.48
N TRP A 375 -8.51 17.66 29.73
CA TRP A 375 -7.16 17.78 30.28
C TRP A 375 -7.03 17.19 31.69
N SER A 376 -8.02 17.43 32.56
CA SER A 376 -7.93 17.09 33.97
C SER A 376 -8.57 15.75 34.34
N MET A 377 -7.83 14.94 35.09
CA MET A 377 -8.31 13.80 35.88
C MET A 377 -8.85 14.22 37.27
N GLY A 378 -9.14 15.51 37.47
CA GLY A 378 -9.72 16.07 38.69
C GLY A 378 -8.71 16.69 39.66
N PRO A 379 -9.18 17.14 40.84
CA PRO A 379 -8.39 17.92 41.77
C PRO A 379 -7.30 17.08 42.44
N GLY A 380 -6.17 17.72 42.77
CA GLY A 380 -4.93 17.07 43.22
C GLY A 380 -5.11 15.85 44.13
N LEU A 381 -5.67 16.01 45.34
CA LEU A 381 -5.84 14.91 46.31
C LEU A 381 -7.18 14.14 46.19
N GLY A 382 -7.96 14.34 45.12
CA GLY A 382 -9.26 13.69 44.93
C GLY A 382 -9.19 12.28 44.32
N ASN A 383 -10.33 11.61 44.22
CA ASN A 383 -10.45 10.44 43.33
C ASN A 383 -10.21 10.87 41.88
N SER A 384 -9.47 10.07 41.12
CA SER A 384 -9.17 10.36 39.71
C SER A 384 -10.39 10.17 38.81
N ASP A 385 -10.63 11.11 37.89
CA ASP A 385 -11.59 11.02 36.81
C ASP A 385 -10.99 10.18 35.67
N TRP A 386 -11.37 8.91 35.60
CA TRP A 386 -10.86 7.96 34.60
C TRP A 386 -11.44 8.17 33.20
N ASN A 387 -12.49 8.99 33.07
CA ASN A 387 -13.23 9.18 31.83
C ASN A 387 -12.32 9.66 30.68
N CYS A 388 -12.61 9.19 29.47
CA CYS A 388 -11.96 9.68 28.26
C CYS A 388 -12.99 10.38 27.36
N ARG A 389 -13.42 11.56 27.81
CA ARG A 389 -14.29 12.50 27.07
C ARG A 389 -13.43 13.46 26.25
N SER A 390 -13.91 13.89 25.07
CA SER A 390 -13.21 14.93 24.27
C SER A 390 -13.06 16.25 25.03
N ARG A 391 -11.97 16.99 24.76
CA ARG A 391 -11.75 18.40 25.13
C ARG A 391 -12.72 19.33 24.38
N TRP A 392 -13.15 18.95 23.17
CA TRP A 392 -13.94 19.79 22.28
C TRP A 392 -15.32 19.16 21.98
N PRO A 393 -16.45 19.75 22.41
CA PRO A 393 -17.78 19.17 22.18
C PRO A 393 -18.19 18.97 20.72
N ALA A 394 -17.53 19.66 19.77
CA ALA A 394 -17.77 19.54 18.34
C ALA A 394 -16.87 18.51 17.62
N ILE A 395 -15.87 17.94 18.31
CA ILE A 395 -14.90 16.99 17.74
C ILE A 395 -14.84 15.77 18.67
N PRO A 396 -15.53 14.65 18.35
CA PRO A 396 -15.46 13.45 19.16
C PRO A 396 -14.07 12.79 19.05
N LEU A 397 -13.64 12.08 20.10
CA LEU A 397 -12.37 11.33 20.06
C LEU A 397 -12.39 10.24 18.97
N SER A 398 -13.56 9.64 18.75
CA SER A 398 -13.85 8.64 17.74
C SER A 398 -13.93 9.18 16.31
N LEU A 399 -13.53 10.43 16.05
CA LEU A 399 -13.49 11.00 14.70
C LEU A 399 -12.38 10.35 13.88
N GLU A 400 -12.76 9.56 12.88
CA GLU A 400 -11.84 8.87 11.96
C GLU A 400 -11.80 9.49 10.57
N LYS A 401 -10.81 9.08 9.77
CA LYS A 401 -10.80 9.43 8.35
C LYS A 401 -12.08 8.95 7.66
N GLY A 402 -12.60 9.76 6.74
CA GLY A 402 -13.87 9.52 6.08
C GLY A 402 -15.12 10.01 6.85
N ASP A 403 -15.03 10.37 8.14
CA ASP A 403 -16.24 10.72 8.91
C ASP A 403 -16.68 12.19 8.78
N ARG A 404 -15.72 13.12 8.69
CA ARG A 404 -15.95 14.57 8.53
C ARG A 404 -15.78 14.96 7.07
N GLU A 405 -16.69 15.80 6.58
CA GLU A 405 -16.56 16.53 5.32
C GLU A 405 -15.98 17.93 5.60
N VAL A 406 -15.06 18.36 4.74
CA VAL A 406 -14.32 19.63 4.80
C VAL A 406 -14.40 20.29 3.43
N TYR A 407 -14.60 21.61 3.41
CA TYR A 407 -14.60 22.37 2.18
C TYR A 407 -13.18 22.58 1.67
N VAL A 408 -12.87 22.04 0.49
CA VAL A 408 -11.55 22.18 -0.15
C VAL A 408 -11.60 23.37 -1.10
N GLU A 409 -10.97 24.48 -0.70
CA GLU A 409 -11.04 25.75 -1.44
C GLU A 409 -10.52 25.62 -2.89
N ALA A 410 -9.47 24.81 -3.11
CA ALA A 410 -8.87 24.59 -4.43
C ALA A 410 -9.77 23.85 -5.44
N THR A 411 -10.69 22.99 -4.97
CA THR A 411 -11.66 22.25 -5.80
C THR A 411 -13.08 22.84 -5.70
N GLN A 412 -13.29 23.76 -4.76
CA GLN A 412 -14.59 24.35 -4.37
C GLN A 412 -15.66 23.32 -3.97
N THR A 413 -15.24 22.12 -3.57
CA THR A 413 -16.13 21.01 -3.18
C THR A 413 -15.94 20.60 -1.73
N TRP A 414 -16.98 20.01 -1.14
CA TRP A 414 -16.87 19.30 0.13
C TRP A 414 -16.28 17.90 -0.13
N GLU A 415 -15.14 17.62 0.49
CA GLU A 415 -14.47 16.31 0.43
C GLU A 415 -14.33 15.73 1.84
N ARG A 416 -14.24 14.40 1.94
CA ARG A 416 -14.04 13.72 3.23
C ARG A 416 -12.56 13.74 3.64
N GLU A 417 -12.28 13.94 4.93
CA GLU A 417 -10.92 13.91 5.47
C GLU A 417 -10.26 12.55 5.19
N LYS A 418 -9.09 12.52 4.51
CA LYS A 418 -8.43 11.27 4.07
C LYS A 418 -7.27 10.86 4.99
N PHE A 419 -7.18 11.46 6.19
CA PHE A 419 -6.09 11.28 7.14
C PHE A 419 -6.61 11.02 8.56
N ASN A 420 -5.86 10.25 9.36
CA ASN A 420 -6.19 10.03 10.76
C ASN A 420 -5.74 11.21 11.62
N ARG A 421 -6.65 11.76 12.42
CA ARG A 421 -6.33 12.78 13.42
C ARG A 421 -5.55 12.16 14.58
N LEU A 422 -4.42 12.76 14.92
CA LEU A 422 -3.51 12.29 15.98
C LEU A 422 -4.20 12.39 17.35
N PHE A 423 -4.09 11.37 18.20
CA PHE A 423 -4.76 11.38 19.51
C PHE A 423 -3.81 11.86 20.61
N VAL A 424 -4.14 12.99 21.23
CA VAL A 424 -3.50 13.51 22.44
C VAL A 424 -4.26 13.02 23.66
N MET A 425 -3.63 12.13 24.43
CA MET A 425 -4.15 11.60 25.68
C MET A 425 -3.58 12.35 26.89
N ASN A 426 -4.39 13.24 27.48
CA ASN A 426 -4.11 13.93 28.73
C ASN A 426 -4.36 13.02 29.94
N HIS A 427 -3.33 12.84 30.76
CA HIS A 427 -3.29 12.00 31.95
C HIS A 427 -2.57 12.72 33.09
N PHE A 428 -3.17 13.83 33.52
CA PHE A 428 -2.69 14.70 34.60
C PHE A 428 -3.86 15.34 35.36
N ARG A 429 -3.58 16.16 36.38
CA ARG A 429 -4.58 16.73 37.31
C ARG A 429 -4.60 18.25 37.26
N ASP A 430 -5.55 18.85 37.97
CA ASP A 430 -5.57 20.30 38.23
C ASP A 430 -4.31 20.78 39.00
N ALA A 431 -3.63 19.86 39.70
CA ALA A 431 -2.34 20.10 40.36
C ALA A 431 -1.56 18.78 40.54
N PRO A 432 -0.25 18.72 40.17
CA PRO A 432 0.60 17.56 40.38
C PRO A 432 1.01 17.43 41.86
N LEU A 433 0.24 16.67 42.63
CA LEU A 433 0.52 16.42 44.05
C LEU A 433 0.89 14.96 44.30
N SER A 434 2.00 14.74 45.00
CA SER A 434 2.39 13.40 45.46
C SER A 434 1.44 12.94 46.58
N PRO A 435 1.00 11.67 46.62
CA PRO A 435 1.35 10.56 45.74
C PRO A 435 0.36 10.34 44.58
N THR A 436 -0.53 11.30 44.27
CA THR A 436 -1.63 11.06 43.32
C THR A 436 -1.15 10.92 41.88
N TYR A 437 -0.22 11.76 41.41
CA TYR A 437 0.36 11.58 40.09
C TYR A 437 1.07 10.21 39.97
N THR A 438 1.77 9.75 41.01
CA THR A 438 2.43 8.41 41.03
C THR A 438 1.40 7.26 40.95
N ASN A 439 0.31 7.40 41.69
CA ASN A 439 -0.81 6.45 41.73
C ASN A 439 -1.67 6.45 40.46
N ASP A 440 -1.62 7.51 39.66
CA ASP A 440 -2.29 7.58 38.35
C ASP A 440 -1.34 7.16 37.23
N ASN A 441 -0.05 7.52 37.28
CA ASN A 441 0.96 7.17 36.28
C ASN A 441 1.18 5.65 36.17
N SER A 442 1.19 4.93 37.29
CA SER A 442 1.16 3.46 37.34
C SER A 442 -0.04 2.81 36.62
N LYS A 443 -1.08 3.58 36.28
CA LYS A 443 -2.29 3.14 35.58
C LYS A 443 -2.41 3.69 34.16
N VAL A 444 -1.39 4.40 33.65
CA VAL A 444 -1.36 4.99 32.29
C VAL A 444 -1.74 3.97 31.23
N LEU A 445 -1.05 2.83 31.18
CA LEU A 445 -1.36 1.76 30.22
C LEU A 445 -2.80 1.23 30.37
N ASN A 446 -3.29 1.08 31.61
CA ASN A 446 -4.64 0.57 31.86
C ASN A 446 -5.72 1.54 31.37
N ARG A 447 -5.55 2.85 31.61
CA ARG A 447 -6.46 3.89 31.11
C ARG A 447 -6.38 4.03 29.59
N ALA A 448 -5.17 3.97 29.03
CA ALA A 448 -4.94 4.01 27.58
C ALA A 448 -5.67 2.86 26.88
N GLU A 449 -5.50 1.62 27.35
CA GLU A 449 -6.09 0.45 26.69
C GLU A 449 -7.58 0.24 27.00
N ARG A 450 -8.06 0.52 28.22
CA ARG A 450 -9.43 0.12 28.65
C ARG A 450 -10.45 1.25 28.66
N PHE A 451 -10.02 2.51 28.60
CA PHE A 451 -10.91 3.67 28.64
C PHE A 451 -10.74 4.56 27.40
N CYS A 452 -9.50 4.95 27.10
CA CYS A 452 -9.23 5.90 26.01
C CYS A 452 -9.22 5.27 24.62
N THR A 453 -8.61 4.10 24.41
CA THR A 453 -8.61 3.45 23.10
C THR A 453 -10.02 3.07 22.62
N PRO A 454 -10.92 2.51 23.45
CA PRO A 454 -12.32 2.30 23.05
C PRO A 454 -13.09 3.60 22.82
N ALA A 455 -12.87 4.64 23.64
CA ALA A 455 -13.56 5.93 23.51
C ALA A 455 -13.14 6.73 22.26
N ALA A 456 -11.87 6.61 21.86
CA ALA A 456 -11.29 7.29 20.71
C ALA A 456 -11.25 6.44 19.44
N ARG A 457 -11.57 5.14 19.55
CA ARG A 457 -11.32 4.11 18.54
C ARG A 457 -9.87 4.13 18.00
N LYS A 458 -8.91 4.67 18.75
CA LYS A 458 -7.50 4.71 18.38
C LYS A 458 -6.58 4.76 19.59
N LYS A 459 -5.39 4.20 19.44
CA LYS A 459 -4.30 4.29 20.40
C LYS A 459 -3.81 5.75 20.51
N PRO A 460 -3.41 6.25 21.69
CA PRO A 460 -2.84 7.60 21.79
C PRO A 460 -1.57 7.74 20.95
N THR A 461 -1.52 8.78 20.10
CA THR A 461 -0.29 9.23 19.43
C THR A 461 0.60 9.98 20.43
N TYR A 462 0.00 10.76 21.33
CA TYR A 462 0.70 11.52 22.37
C TYR A 462 0.11 11.15 23.72
N LEU A 463 0.97 10.93 24.71
CA LEU A 463 0.56 10.58 26.07
C LEU A 463 1.16 11.58 27.05
N ALA A 464 0.34 12.54 27.46
CA ALA A 464 0.71 13.67 28.30
C ALA A 464 0.52 13.36 29.78
N VAL A 465 1.59 13.51 30.55
CA VAL A 465 1.63 13.24 32.00
C VAL A 465 2.32 14.37 32.75
N ASP A 466 1.92 14.54 34.02
CA ASP A 466 2.78 15.15 35.03
C ASP A 466 3.80 14.11 35.51
N GLN A 467 4.99 14.58 35.91
CA GLN A 467 6.02 13.82 36.61
C GLN A 467 6.42 12.53 35.87
N TYR A 468 6.91 12.69 34.64
CA TYR A 468 7.09 11.63 33.63
C TYR A 468 7.95 10.41 34.03
N LYS A 469 8.70 10.48 35.13
CA LYS A 469 9.51 9.38 35.68
C LYS A 469 8.77 8.58 36.76
N ASP A 470 7.80 9.17 37.43
CA ASP A 470 7.22 8.63 38.65
C ASP A 470 6.00 7.75 38.35
N GLY A 471 5.98 6.57 38.96
CA GLY A 471 4.98 5.52 38.74
C GLY A 471 5.66 4.18 38.47
N ASP A 472 4.99 3.08 38.79
CA ASP A 472 5.46 1.72 38.50
C ASP A 472 4.33 0.92 37.83
N PRO A 473 4.43 0.55 36.54
CA PRO A 473 5.50 0.94 35.62
C PRO A 473 5.46 2.45 35.28
N ALA A 474 6.63 3.04 35.04
CA ALA A 474 6.74 4.45 34.69
C ALA A 474 6.07 4.78 33.33
N PRO A 475 5.63 6.03 33.08
CA PRO A 475 5.01 6.46 31.83
C PRO A 475 5.79 6.06 30.56
N LEU A 476 7.13 6.16 30.56
CA LEU A 476 7.96 5.75 29.43
C LEU A 476 7.86 4.24 29.11
N ALA A 477 7.74 3.39 30.13
CA ALA A 477 7.53 1.96 29.94
C ALA A 477 6.11 1.64 29.42
N SER A 478 5.10 2.42 29.83
CA SER A 478 3.76 2.35 29.24
C SER A 478 3.79 2.74 27.75
N VAL A 479 4.53 3.78 27.37
CA VAL A 479 4.72 4.19 25.97
C VAL A 479 5.50 3.14 25.17
N ALA A 480 6.52 2.50 25.76
CA ALA A 480 7.21 1.38 25.12
C ALA A 480 6.26 0.20 24.83
N GLN A 481 5.40 -0.17 25.79
CA GLN A 481 4.39 -1.21 25.60
C GLN A 481 3.35 -0.83 24.53
N LEU A 482 2.87 0.42 24.52
CA LEU A 482 1.99 0.94 23.47
C LEU A 482 2.67 0.99 22.09
N ASN A 483 4.00 0.98 22.02
CA ASN A 483 4.75 0.89 20.77
C ASN A 483 5.09 -0.54 20.33
N THR A 484 4.57 -1.57 21.00
CA THR A 484 4.64 -2.96 20.51
C THR A 484 3.56 -3.29 19.47
N TYR A 485 2.50 -2.47 19.35
CA TYR A 485 1.37 -2.75 18.46
C TYR A 485 0.72 -1.51 17.81
N THR A 486 0.04 -1.69 16.68
CA THR A 486 -0.98 -0.76 16.15
C THR A 486 -2.38 -1.27 16.47
N TYR A 487 -3.35 -0.36 16.57
CA TYR A 487 -4.73 -0.68 16.94
C TYR A 487 -5.67 -0.66 15.73
N ASN A 488 -6.62 -1.59 15.68
CA ASN A 488 -7.58 -1.71 14.56
C ASN A 488 -8.23 -0.38 14.17
N GLY A 489 -8.85 0.39 15.07
CA GLY A 489 -9.58 1.61 14.66
C GLY A 489 -8.71 2.77 14.15
N SER A 490 -7.41 2.83 14.49
CA SER A 490 -6.46 3.71 13.78
C SER A 490 -6.15 3.26 12.35
N ASP A 491 -6.48 2.02 12.00
CA ASP A 491 -6.18 1.39 10.72
C ASP A 491 -7.42 0.70 10.08
N LEU A 492 -8.67 0.94 10.51
CA LEU A 492 -9.86 0.20 10.01
C LEU A 492 -10.26 0.56 8.56
N GLN A 493 -9.44 1.40 7.92
CA GLN A 493 -9.46 1.78 6.51
C GLN A 493 -8.02 1.90 5.94
N ASP A 494 -7.00 1.32 6.60
CA ASP A 494 -5.56 1.32 6.20
C ASP A 494 -4.83 -0.01 6.46
N ALA A 495 -5.30 -0.82 7.41
CA ALA A 495 -5.19 -2.27 7.30
C ALA A 495 -5.83 -2.65 5.96
N GLU A 496 -5.05 -3.25 5.08
CA GLU A 496 -5.46 -3.54 3.71
C GLU A 496 -6.83 -4.23 3.69
N PRO A 497 -7.84 -3.64 3.04
CA PRO A 497 -9.18 -3.56 3.61
C PRO A 497 -9.85 -4.93 3.77
N GLY A 498 -9.79 -5.45 5.01
CA GLY A 498 -10.00 -6.88 5.31
C GLY A 498 -11.18 -7.21 6.23
N GLY A 499 -12.04 -6.25 6.55
CA GLY A 499 -13.35 -6.55 7.14
C GLY A 499 -14.26 -7.22 6.09
N PRO A 500 -14.75 -8.45 6.31
CA PRO A 500 -15.48 -9.20 5.27
C PRO A 500 -16.70 -8.42 4.78
N MET A 501 -16.93 -8.49 3.47
CA MET A 501 -18.01 -7.76 2.79
C MET A 501 -19.35 -8.45 2.99
N GLN A 502 -20.38 -7.69 3.33
CA GLN A 502 -21.74 -8.22 3.43
C GLN A 502 -22.18 -8.84 2.08
N PRO A 503 -23.04 -9.87 2.09
CA PRO A 503 -23.53 -10.48 0.85
C PRO A 503 -24.19 -9.44 -0.07
N GLY A 504 -23.53 -9.13 -1.19
CA GLY A 504 -23.95 -8.09 -2.13
C GLY A 504 -23.40 -6.67 -1.89
N GLU A 505 -22.49 -6.46 -0.94
CA GLU A 505 -21.80 -5.15 -0.73
C GLU A 505 -20.90 -4.75 -1.92
N TRP A 506 -20.58 -5.70 -2.80
CA TRP A 506 -19.89 -5.48 -4.07
C TRP A 506 -20.51 -6.28 -5.21
N ASN A 507 -20.40 -5.73 -6.42
CA ASN A 507 -20.68 -6.42 -7.68
C ASN A 507 -19.58 -6.08 -8.69
N THR A 508 -18.83 -7.08 -9.16
CA THR A 508 -17.93 -6.93 -10.32
C THR A 508 -18.64 -7.37 -11.61
N PRO A 509 -18.40 -6.74 -12.77
CA PRO A 509 -18.98 -7.21 -14.03
C PRO A 509 -18.56 -8.66 -14.36
N ARG A 510 -17.28 -9.00 -14.14
CA ARG A 510 -16.74 -10.37 -14.26
C ARG A 510 -15.75 -10.68 -13.14
N LEU A 511 -15.92 -11.85 -12.52
CA LEU A 511 -14.97 -12.45 -11.59
C LEU A 511 -14.53 -13.82 -12.14
N ALA A 512 -13.26 -13.94 -12.51
CA ALA A 512 -12.65 -15.12 -13.11
C ALA A 512 -11.60 -15.70 -12.17
N VAL A 513 -11.99 -16.70 -11.40
CA VAL A 513 -11.24 -17.27 -10.28
C VAL A 513 -10.53 -18.55 -10.72
N MET A 514 -9.20 -18.63 -10.52
CA MET A 514 -8.43 -19.87 -10.64
C MET A 514 -8.08 -20.41 -9.25
N PRO A 515 -8.75 -21.49 -8.80
CA PRO A 515 -8.28 -22.29 -7.66
C PRO A 515 -7.01 -23.06 -8.07
N LEU A 516 -5.87 -22.71 -7.48
CA LEU A 516 -4.54 -23.20 -7.86
C LEU A 516 -3.86 -23.89 -6.67
N GLY A 517 -3.41 -25.13 -6.84
CA GLY A 517 -2.76 -25.87 -5.75
C GLY A 517 -2.65 -27.37 -5.96
N ASP A 518 -2.56 -28.12 -4.86
CA ASP A 518 -2.33 -29.56 -4.87
C ASP A 518 -3.61 -30.40 -4.62
N SER A 519 -3.48 -31.54 -3.92
CA SER A 519 -4.61 -32.41 -3.54
C SER A 519 -5.64 -31.72 -2.65
N ILE A 520 -5.27 -30.64 -1.95
CA ILE A 520 -6.20 -29.86 -1.13
C ILE A 520 -7.07 -28.95 -2.02
N THR A 521 -6.49 -28.29 -3.04
CA THR A 521 -7.29 -27.56 -4.05
C THR A 521 -8.12 -28.52 -4.90
N LEU A 522 -7.63 -29.72 -5.21
CA LEU A 522 -8.44 -30.79 -5.82
C LEU A 522 -9.62 -31.19 -4.92
N GLY A 523 -9.48 -31.11 -3.59
CA GLY A 523 -10.55 -31.44 -2.65
C GLY A 523 -10.52 -32.86 -2.09
N VAL A 524 -9.37 -33.53 -2.08
CA VAL A 524 -9.19 -34.82 -1.39
C VAL A 524 -9.61 -34.68 0.08
N GLY A 525 -10.26 -35.69 0.66
CA GLY A 525 -10.83 -35.62 2.02
C GLY A 525 -12.24 -35.00 2.10
N SER A 526 -12.72 -34.29 1.06
CA SER A 526 -14.14 -33.94 0.94
C SER A 526 -14.97 -35.10 0.39
N THR A 527 -16.23 -35.24 0.81
CA THR A 527 -17.10 -36.36 0.41
C THR A 527 -17.43 -36.40 -1.09
N THR A 528 -17.28 -35.27 -1.79
CA THR A 528 -17.52 -35.13 -3.23
C THR A 528 -16.24 -34.99 -4.06
N ARG A 529 -15.06 -34.91 -3.42
CA ARG A 529 -13.77 -34.58 -4.05
C ARG A 529 -13.77 -33.25 -4.82
N THR A 530 -14.40 -32.23 -4.23
CA THR A 530 -14.49 -30.85 -4.78
C THR A 530 -13.90 -29.79 -3.84
N GLY A 531 -13.70 -30.13 -2.56
CA GLY A 531 -13.00 -29.29 -1.59
C GLY A 531 -13.78 -28.03 -1.21
N TYR A 532 -13.07 -26.90 -1.10
CA TYR A 532 -13.67 -25.61 -0.74
C TYR A 532 -14.47 -24.98 -1.89
N ARG A 533 -14.34 -25.48 -3.12
CA ARG A 533 -14.71 -24.76 -4.34
C ARG A 533 -16.24 -24.54 -4.47
N PRO A 534 -17.12 -25.53 -4.25
CA PRO A 534 -18.57 -25.27 -4.23
C PRO A 534 -19.02 -24.39 -3.05
N GLY A 535 -18.38 -24.53 -1.89
CA GLY A 535 -18.64 -23.70 -0.71
C GLY A 535 -18.31 -22.22 -0.94
N LEU A 536 -17.24 -21.95 -1.71
CA LEU A 536 -16.84 -20.62 -2.15
C LEU A 536 -17.74 -20.09 -3.27
N ALA A 537 -18.09 -20.92 -4.26
CA ALA A 537 -19.01 -20.56 -5.34
C ALA A 537 -20.36 -20.08 -4.80
N ALA A 538 -20.92 -20.78 -3.79
CA ALA A 538 -22.15 -20.37 -3.12
C ALA A 538 -22.06 -19.03 -2.37
N ARG A 539 -20.86 -18.64 -1.91
CA ARG A 539 -20.58 -17.36 -1.24
C ARG A 539 -20.33 -16.20 -2.21
N LEU A 540 -19.86 -16.51 -3.42
CA LEU A 540 -19.60 -15.55 -4.51
C LEU A 540 -20.83 -15.34 -5.42
N ALA A 541 -21.83 -16.23 -5.36
CA ALA A 541 -23.09 -16.08 -6.08
C ALA A 541 -23.75 -14.71 -5.76
N GLY A 542 -24.01 -13.92 -6.80
CA GLY A 542 -24.57 -12.57 -6.67
C GLY A 542 -23.57 -11.45 -6.35
N ARG A 543 -22.28 -11.75 -6.13
CA ARG A 543 -21.19 -10.76 -5.97
C ARG A 543 -20.49 -10.41 -7.30
N ALA A 544 -20.88 -11.06 -8.39
CA ALA A 544 -20.45 -10.72 -9.74
C ALA A 544 -21.60 -10.92 -10.73
N THR A 545 -21.61 -10.13 -11.80
CA THR A 545 -22.59 -10.24 -12.90
C THR A 545 -22.26 -11.44 -13.79
N SER A 546 -20.98 -11.80 -13.89
CA SER A 546 -20.49 -13.10 -14.37
C SER A 546 -19.48 -13.67 -13.38
N LEU A 547 -19.79 -14.83 -12.80
CA LEU A 547 -18.87 -15.61 -11.96
C LEU A 547 -18.35 -16.81 -12.78
N GLU A 548 -17.04 -16.89 -12.96
CA GLU A 548 -16.39 -17.93 -13.74
C GLU A 548 -15.26 -18.58 -12.92
N PHE A 549 -15.37 -19.88 -12.66
CA PHE A 549 -14.21 -20.67 -12.22
C PHE A 549 -13.45 -21.17 -13.44
N VAL A 550 -12.12 -21.00 -13.44
CA VAL A 550 -11.25 -21.25 -14.60
C VAL A 550 -10.06 -22.16 -14.26
N GLY A 551 -9.59 -22.89 -15.26
CA GLY A 551 -8.57 -23.94 -15.15
C GLY A 551 -8.83 -25.06 -16.17
N SER A 552 -7.88 -25.98 -16.28
CA SER A 552 -7.87 -27.12 -17.21
C SER A 552 -8.50 -28.38 -16.63
N LEU A 553 -8.59 -28.50 -15.31
CA LEU A 553 -9.34 -29.55 -14.61
C LEU A 553 -10.77 -29.09 -14.29
N GLN A 554 -11.69 -30.02 -14.08
CA GLN A 554 -13.11 -29.74 -13.87
C GLN A 554 -13.79 -30.73 -12.92
N ASP A 555 -14.63 -30.22 -12.01
CA ASP A 555 -15.49 -31.01 -11.13
C ASP A 555 -16.72 -31.58 -11.87
N PRO A 556 -17.40 -32.59 -11.31
CA PRO A 556 -18.64 -33.14 -11.87
C PRO A 556 -19.80 -32.15 -12.03
N ASP A 557 -19.76 -30.99 -11.35
CA ASP A 557 -20.75 -29.91 -11.48
C ASP A 557 -20.37 -28.84 -12.53
N GLY A 558 -19.19 -28.96 -13.14
CA GLY A 558 -18.65 -28.01 -14.12
C GLY A 558 -17.64 -26.99 -13.58
N THR A 559 -17.39 -26.95 -12.26
CA THR A 559 -16.44 -26.01 -11.64
C THR A 559 -15.00 -26.32 -12.03
N ARG A 560 -14.33 -25.41 -12.75
CA ARG A 560 -12.93 -25.60 -13.22
C ARG A 560 -11.88 -25.16 -12.21
N HIS A 561 -10.68 -25.73 -12.29
CA HIS A 561 -9.59 -25.49 -11.36
C HIS A 561 -8.22 -25.96 -11.88
N GLU A 562 -7.16 -25.65 -11.13
CA GLU A 562 -5.79 -26.17 -11.28
C GLU A 562 -5.34 -26.82 -9.95
N GLY A 563 -6.05 -27.89 -9.56
CA GLY A 563 -5.80 -28.64 -8.31
C GLY A 563 -5.16 -29.99 -8.59
N HIS A 564 -3.85 -30.10 -8.42
CA HIS A 564 -3.05 -31.23 -8.91
C HIS A 564 -2.61 -32.16 -7.78
N SER A 565 -3.24 -33.35 -7.70
CA SER A 565 -3.08 -34.27 -6.57
C SER A 565 -1.61 -34.64 -6.30
N GLY A 566 -1.09 -34.23 -5.14
CA GLY A 566 0.27 -34.58 -4.73
C GLY A 566 1.40 -33.82 -5.44
N TRP A 567 1.12 -32.69 -6.09
CA TRP A 567 2.16 -31.84 -6.71
C TRP A 567 2.84 -30.92 -5.69
N ARG A 568 4.09 -30.56 -5.99
CA ARG A 568 4.91 -29.58 -5.26
C ARG A 568 4.92 -28.22 -5.93
N ILE A 569 5.47 -27.22 -5.23
CA ILE A 569 5.68 -25.86 -5.73
C ILE A 569 6.39 -25.86 -7.10
N ASP A 570 7.49 -26.61 -7.23
CA ASP A 570 8.29 -26.68 -8.47
C ASP A 570 7.56 -27.36 -9.64
N GLN A 571 6.60 -28.23 -9.35
CA GLN A 571 5.79 -28.91 -10.37
C GLN A 571 4.65 -28.01 -10.84
N LEU A 572 4.03 -27.26 -9.92
CA LEU A 572 2.97 -26.30 -10.23
C LEU A 572 3.51 -25.11 -11.04
N ALA A 573 4.71 -24.64 -10.70
CA ALA A 573 5.48 -23.62 -11.42
C ALA A 573 5.83 -24.03 -12.88
N ALA A 574 5.90 -25.33 -13.19
CA ALA A 574 6.14 -25.81 -14.55
C ALA A 574 4.89 -25.79 -15.45
N GLY A 575 3.68 -25.55 -14.90
CA GLY A 575 2.42 -25.49 -15.65
C GLY A 575 1.73 -24.13 -15.64
N ILE A 576 1.98 -23.30 -14.61
CA ILE A 576 1.24 -22.05 -14.36
C ILE A 576 1.22 -21.10 -15.55
N ASP A 577 2.34 -20.99 -16.25
CA ASP A 577 2.58 -20.17 -17.42
C ASP A 577 1.57 -20.43 -18.56
N GLY A 578 1.28 -21.70 -18.84
CA GLY A 578 0.28 -22.10 -19.84
C GLY A 578 -1.15 -21.96 -19.34
N TRP A 579 -1.39 -22.23 -18.06
CA TRP A 579 -2.72 -22.11 -17.45
C TRP A 579 -3.18 -20.65 -17.38
N MET A 580 -2.30 -19.74 -16.97
CA MET A 580 -2.55 -18.29 -16.94
C MET A 580 -3.00 -17.79 -18.32
N ALA A 581 -2.19 -18.03 -19.36
CA ALA A 581 -2.46 -17.57 -20.73
C ALA A 581 -3.79 -18.11 -21.30
N THR A 582 -4.14 -19.35 -20.96
CA THR A 582 -5.34 -20.05 -21.43
C THR A 582 -6.60 -19.65 -20.66
N ALA A 583 -6.52 -19.59 -19.33
CA ALA A 583 -7.66 -19.42 -18.43
C ALA A 583 -7.99 -17.95 -18.12
N ARG A 584 -7.00 -17.05 -18.28
CA ARG A 584 -7.09 -15.60 -18.04
C ARG A 584 -7.82 -15.20 -16.73
N PRO A 585 -7.37 -15.72 -15.57
CA PRO A 585 -8.00 -15.41 -14.28
C PRO A 585 -7.69 -13.98 -13.84
N ASN A 586 -8.70 -13.24 -13.38
CA ASN A 586 -8.47 -11.96 -12.71
C ASN A 586 -8.20 -12.12 -11.20
N VAL A 587 -8.48 -13.31 -10.63
CA VAL A 587 -8.05 -13.71 -9.29
C VAL A 587 -7.49 -15.13 -9.29
N VAL A 588 -6.31 -15.33 -8.69
CA VAL A 588 -5.70 -16.65 -8.42
C VAL A 588 -5.75 -16.93 -6.93
N LEU A 589 -6.26 -18.10 -6.54
CA LEU A 589 -6.27 -18.59 -5.15
C LEU A 589 -5.18 -19.65 -5.01
N LEU A 590 -4.05 -19.30 -4.37
CA LEU A 590 -2.86 -20.14 -4.35
C LEU A 590 -2.70 -20.86 -3.00
N HIS A 591 -2.82 -22.19 -2.99
CA HIS A 591 -2.50 -23.05 -1.85
C HIS A 591 -1.58 -24.20 -2.28
N ILE A 592 -0.27 -24.03 -2.07
CA ILE A 592 0.76 -25.00 -2.46
C ILE A 592 1.91 -25.02 -1.45
N GLY A 593 2.50 -26.21 -1.25
CA GLY A 593 3.63 -26.45 -0.34
C GLY A 593 3.42 -27.63 0.61
N THR A 594 2.18 -28.11 0.80
CA THR A 594 1.88 -29.27 1.67
C THR A 594 2.70 -30.50 1.29
N ASN A 595 2.84 -30.76 -0.02
CA ASN A 595 3.62 -31.90 -0.51
C ASN A 595 5.14 -31.72 -0.40
N ASP A 596 5.65 -30.49 -0.42
CA ASP A 596 7.05 -30.17 -0.10
C ASP A 596 7.34 -30.42 1.39
N MET A 597 6.46 -29.94 2.28
CA MET A 597 6.58 -30.12 3.73
C MET A 597 6.43 -31.59 4.12
N ASN A 598 5.40 -32.28 3.63
CA ASN A 598 5.16 -33.71 3.89
C ASN A 598 6.37 -34.56 3.50
N ARG A 599 6.84 -34.42 2.25
CA ARG A 599 7.94 -35.24 1.70
C ARG A 599 9.34 -34.73 2.07
N ASN A 600 9.44 -33.70 2.90
CA ASN A 600 10.68 -33.03 3.29
C ASN A 600 11.55 -32.59 2.08
N TYR A 601 10.91 -32.18 0.99
CA TYR A 601 11.58 -31.84 -0.28
C TYR A 601 11.96 -30.36 -0.29
N GLN A 602 13.27 -30.07 -0.33
CA GLN A 602 13.84 -28.73 -0.48
C GLN A 602 13.14 -27.67 0.42
N VAL A 603 12.91 -28.01 1.69
CA VAL A 603 12.11 -27.20 2.62
C VAL A 603 12.77 -25.85 2.90
N GLY A 604 14.10 -25.82 3.04
CA GLY A 604 14.87 -24.58 3.24
C GLY A 604 14.82 -23.58 2.08
N THR A 605 14.40 -23.99 0.88
CA THR A 605 14.18 -23.09 -0.27
C THR A 605 12.72 -23.06 -0.72
N ALA A 606 11.79 -23.68 0.01
CA ALA A 606 10.38 -23.75 -0.39
C ALA A 606 9.74 -22.37 -0.52
N THR A 607 9.98 -21.46 0.43
CA THR A 607 9.50 -20.07 0.36
C THR A 607 10.12 -19.30 -0.80
N GLN A 608 11.37 -19.56 -1.17
CA GLN A 608 12.01 -18.95 -2.35
C GLN A 608 11.37 -19.46 -3.65
N ARG A 609 11.10 -20.78 -3.75
CA ARG A 609 10.39 -21.38 -4.89
C ARG A 609 8.94 -20.88 -4.99
N LEU A 610 8.25 -20.67 -3.86
CA LEU A 610 6.93 -20.04 -3.84
C LEU A 610 6.99 -18.58 -4.31
N GLY A 611 8.06 -17.86 -3.93
CA GLY A 611 8.34 -16.52 -4.45
C GLY A 611 8.39 -16.52 -5.98
N GLY A 612 9.22 -17.39 -6.56
CA GLY A 612 9.33 -17.54 -8.02
C GLY A 612 8.00 -17.90 -8.72
N LEU A 613 7.15 -18.73 -8.10
CA LEU A 613 5.80 -19.03 -8.61
C LEU A 613 4.88 -17.79 -8.56
N VAL A 614 4.94 -17.00 -7.49
CA VAL A 614 4.22 -15.71 -7.41
C VAL A 614 4.74 -14.73 -8.45
N ASP A 615 6.05 -14.69 -8.67
CA ASP A 615 6.70 -13.84 -9.67
C ASP A 615 6.30 -14.25 -11.11
N GLN A 616 6.18 -15.56 -11.41
CA GLN A 616 5.63 -16.04 -12.69
C GLN A 616 4.17 -15.59 -12.90
N ILE A 617 3.30 -15.74 -11.89
CA ILE A 617 1.88 -15.33 -11.99
C ILE A 617 1.79 -13.82 -12.24
N HIS A 618 2.60 -13.01 -11.57
CA HIS A 618 2.64 -11.56 -11.77
C HIS A 618 3.25 -11.17 -13.13
N ALA A 619 4.31 -11.84 -13.59
CA ALA A 619 4.90 -11.57 -14.90
C ALA A 619 3.95 -11.94 -16.05
N ALA A 620 3.21 -13.04 -15.92
CA ALA A 620 2.17 -13.45 -16.85
C ALA A 620 0.98 -12.48 -16.84
N SER A 621 0.59 -11.94 -15.69
CA SER A 621 -0.47 -10.93 -15.58
C SER A 621 -0.25 -9.98 -14.41
N PRO A 622 0.34 -8.79 -14.64
CA PRO A 622 0.54 -7.80 -13.59
C PRO A 622 -0.77 -7.29 -12.98
N ASP A 623 -1.87 -7.45 -13.71
CA ASP A 623 -3.22 -7.07 -13.30
C ASP A 623 -3.97 -8.14 -12.48
N THR A 624 -3.55 -9.40 -12.50
CA THR A 624 -4.21 -10.49 -11.77
C THR A 624 -3.93 -10.39 -10.27
N ALA A 625 -4.99 -10.45 -9.46
CA ALA A 625 -4.86 -10.46 -8.00
C ALA A 625 -4.51 -11.87 -7.48
N ILE A 626 -3.53 -11.96 -6.59
CA ILE A 626 -3.05 -13.22 -6.00
C ILE A 626 -3.48 -13.29 -4.53
N VAL A 627 -4.29 -14.30 -4.19
CA VAL A 627 -4.69 -14.61 -2.81
C VAL A 627 -3.89 -15.83 -2.36
N LEU A 628 -2.78 -15.59 -1.65
CA LEU A 628 -1.87 -16.62 -1.16
C LEU A 628 -2.33 -17.16 0.19
N ALA A 629 -2.67 -18.45 0.26
CA ALA A 629 -3.05 -19.10 1.50
C ALA A 629 -1.85 -19.66 2.27
N SER A 630 -1.88 -19.56 3.60
CA SER A 630 -1.05 -20.41 4.45
C SER A 630 -1.47 -21.88 4.31
N LEU A 631 -0.54 -22.81 4.55
CA LEU A 631 -0.84 -24.23 4.59
C LEU A 631 -1.77 -24.56 5.77
N VAL A 632 -2.66 -25.52 5.56
CA VAL A 632 -3.46 -26.18 6.60
C VAL A 632 -2.57 -26.99 7.57
N PRO A 633 -3.01 -27.27 8.82
CA PRO A 633 -2.26 -28.14 9.73
C PRO A 633 -2.17 -29.59 9.23
N ALA A 634 -1.21 -30.34 9.77
CA ALA A 634 -1.00 -31.77 9.59
C ALA A 634 -1.04 -32.50 10.95
N THR A 635 -1.32 -33.81 10.95
CA THR A 635 -1.32 -34.62 12.17
C THR A 635 0.09 -35.01 12.63
N ASP A 636 1.02 -35.25 11.69
CA ASP A 636 2.40 -35.62 11.99
C ASP A 636 3.17 -34.42 12.56
N PRO A 637 3.76 -34.51 13.76
CA PRO A 637 4.44 -33.38 14.39
C PRO A 637 5.66 -32.86 13.62
N ALA A 638 6.34 -33.71 12.85
CA ALA A 638 7.49 -33.29 12.07
C ALA A 638 7.08 -32.60 10.77
N VAL A 639 5.96 -33.00 10.15
CA VAL A 639 5.33 -32.26 9.05
C VAL A 639 4.77 -30.93 9.55
N GLN A 640 4.07 -30.93 10.69
CA GLN A 640 3.50 -29.71 11.30
C GLN A 640 4.59 -28.67 11.58
N ALA A 641 5.72 -29.05 12.21
CA ALA A 641 6.81 -28.13 12.48
C ALA A 641 7.43 -27.51 11.20
N ARG A 642 7.36 -28.21 10.05
CA ARG A 642 7.78 -27.67 8.75
C ARG A 642 6.71 -26.77 8.12
N VAL A 643 5.43 -27.12 8.27
CA VAL A 643 4.27 -26.27 7.94
C VAL A 643 4.31 -24.95 8.70
N ASP A 644 4.58 -24.98 10.01
CA ASP A 644 4.71 -23.78 10.85
C ASP A 644 5.86 -22.88 10.38
N ALA A 645 7.04 -23.46 10.14
CA ALA A 645 8.20 -22.73 9.63
C ALA A 645 7.94 -22.09 8.25
N TYR A 646 7.25 -22.79 7.35
CA TYR A 646 6.84 -22.27 6.04
C TYR A 646 5.82 -21.14 6.17
N ASN A 647 4.76 -21.36 6.96
CA ASN A 647 3.69 -20.38 7.21
C ASN A 647 4.22 -19.09 7.85
N ASN A 648 5.14 -19.20 8.80
CA ASN A 648 5.79 -18.04 9.44
C ASN A 648 6.67 -17.22 8.48
N ALA A 649 7.11 -17.79 7.35
CA ALA A 649 7.90 -17.10 6.34
C ALA A 649 7.05 -16.38 5.27
N LEU A 650 5.76 -16.73 5.13
CA LEU A 650 4.88 -16.15 4.12
C LEU A 650 4.65 -14.63 4.25
N PRO A 651 4.51 -14.04 5.45
CA PRO A 651 4.34 -12.58 5.58
C PRO A 651 5.52 -11.79 5.00
N GLY A 652 6.75 -12.31 5.15
CA GLY A 652 7.95 -11.70 4.56
C GLY A 652 7.98 -11.80 3.03
N LEU A 653 7.55 -12.94 2.47
CA LEU A 653 7.39 -13.12 1.02
C LEU A 653 6.36 -12.11 0.48
N VAL A 654 5.17 -12.05 1.08
CA VAL A 654 4.09 -11.16 0.63
C VAL A 654 4.53 -9.70 0.74
N ALA A 655 5.06 -9.27 1.89
CA ALA A 655 5.58 -7.91 2.06
C ALA A 655 6.65 -7.55 1.00
N SER A 656 7.56 -8.47 0.66
CA SER A 656 8.57 -8.24 -0.38
C SER A 656 7.98 -8.02 -1.78
N ARG A 657 6.86 -8.68 -2.12
CA ARG A 657 6.19 -8.54 -3.42
C ARG A 657 5.21 -7.36 -3.45
N THR A 658 4.51 -7.08 -2.35
CA THR A 658 3.70 -5.87 -2.20
C THR A 658 4.57 -4.61 -2.30
N ALA A 659 5.81 -4.64 -1.79
CA ALA A 659 6.79 -3.56 -1.96
C ALA A 659 7.22 -3.34 -3.42
N LEU A 660 7.16 -4.39 -4.26
CA LEU A 660 7.36 -4.34 -5.72
C LEU A 660 6.06 -4.02 -6.49
N GLY A 661 4.99 -3.60 -5.80
CA GLY A 661 3.72 -3.24 -6.42
C GLY A 661 2.82 -4.41 -6.85
N TYR A 662 3.16 -5.65 -6.50
CA TYR A 662 2.36 -6.82 -6.88
C TYR A 662 0.99 -6.79 -6.19
N ARG A 663 -0.05 -7.23 -6.91
CA ARG A 663 -1.42 -7.40 -6.39
C ARG A 663 -1.59 -8.67 -5.55
N ILE A 664 -0.69 -8.90 -4.60
CA ILE A 664 -0.71 -10.06 -3.70
C ILE A 664 -1.28 -9.71 -2.32
N THR A 665 -2.07 -10.61 -1.76
CA THR A 665 -2.52 -10.58 -0.36
C THR A 665 -2.39 -11.97 0.26
N GLN A 666 -2.17 -12.05 1.58
CA GLN A 666 -2.17 -13.32 2.30
C GLN A 666 -3.56 -13.63 2.88
N VAL A 667 -3.91 -14.92 3.00
CA VAL A 667 -5.00 -15.41 3.87
C VAL A 667 -4.50 -16.52 4.79
N GLY A 668 -4.94 -16.49 6.05
CA GLY A 668 -4.57 -17.48 7.05
C GLY A 668 -5.56 -18.65 7.12
N MET A 669 -5.06 -19.88 7.04
CA MET A 669 -5.84 -21.11 7.22
C MET A 669 -5.88 -21.60 8.68
N GLY A 670 -5.38 -20.80 9.64
CA GLY A 670 -5.28 -21.14 11.06
C GLY A 670 -6.60 -21.35 11.81
N ALA A 671 -7.75 -21.13 11.17
CA ALA A 671 -9.06 -21.53 11.69
C ALA A 671 -9.28 -23.06 11.60
N LEU A 672 -8.54 -23.77 10.74
CA LEU A 672 -8.51 -25.22 10.68
C LEU A 672 -7.62 -25.80 11.79
N THR A 673 -8.08 -26.90 12.36
CA THR A 673 -7.40 -27.71 13.37
C THR A 673 -7.19 -29.13 12.84
N THR A 674 -6.46 -29.99 13.57
CA THR A 674 -6.35 -31.41 13.21
C THR A 674 -7.69 -32.17 13.27
N ALA A 675 -8.71 -31.64 13.96
CA ALA A 675 -10.08 -32.18 13.93
C ALA A 675 -10.86 -31.80 12.66
N ASP A 676 -10.38 -30.82 11.89
CA ASP A 676 -10.93 -30.42 10.59
C ASP A 676 -10.35 -31.22 9.42
N LEU A 677 -9.54 -32.25 9.69
CA LEU A 677 -8.93 -33.14 8.70
C LEU A 677 -9.71 -34.45 8.52
N ASN A 678 -9.49 -35.13 7.39
CA ASN A 678 -10.01 -36.45 7.05
C ASN A 678 -8.91 -37.53 7.11
N ASP A 679 -7.66 -37.14 6.91
CA ASP A 679 -6.45 -37.94 7.07
C ASP A 679 -5.32 -37.05 7.64
N ASP A 680 -4.07 -37.45 7.51
CA ASP A 680 -2.94 -36.73 8.09
C ASP A 680 -2.65 -35.34 7.49
N LEU A 681 -3.26 -35.01 6.34
CA LEU A 681 -2.95 -33.80 5.54
C LEU A 681 -4.18 -33.12 4.94
N HIS A 682 -5.23 -33.87 4.60
CA HIS A 682 -6.35 -33.35 3.82
C HIS A 682 -7.53 -32.92 4.69
N PRO A 683 -8.09 -31.72 4.50
CA PRO A 683 -9.31 -31.29 5.19
C PRO A 683 -10.51 -32.22 4.96
N ASN A 684 -11.40 -32.30 5.94
CA ASN A 684 -12.75 -32.83 5.78
C ASN A 684 -13.73 -31.71 5.36
N ASN A 685 -15.01 -32.03 5.19
CA ASN A 685 -16.03 -31.06 4.74
C ASN A 685 -16.13 -29.80 5.63
N ALA A 686 -15.88 -29.90 6.94
CA ALA A 686 -15.87 -28.75 7.84
C ALA A 686 -14.62 -27.88 7.62
N GLY A 687 -13.45 -28.50 7.50
CA GLY A 687 -12.21 -27.80 7.14
C GLY A 687 -12.30 -27.07 5.81
N TYR A 688 -12.86 -27.72 4.78
CA TYR A 688 -13.09 -27.07 3.48
C TYR A 688 -14.11 -25.92 3.53
N THR A 689 -15.06 -25.96 4.46
CA THR A 689 -15.96 -24.81 4.70
C THR A 689 -15.17 -23.62 5.23
N LYS A 690 -14.30 -23.84 6.24
CA LYS A 690 -13.40 -22.81 6.78
C LYS A 690 -12.44 -22.25 5.73
N MET A 691 -11.91 -23.09 4.83
CA MET A 691 -11.08 -22.63 3.71
C MET A 691 -11.87 -21.75 2.72
N ALA A 692 -13.14 -22.05 2.48
CA ALA A 692 -14.00 -21.21 1.63
C ALA A 692 -14.27 -19.84 2.27
N ASP A 693 -14.43 -19.77 3.60
CA ASP A 693 -14.54 -18.50 4.33
C ASP A 693 -13.23 -17.69 4.28
N ALA A 694 -12.07 -18.33 4.48
CA ALA A 694 -10.77 -17.68 4.37
C ALA A 694 -10.48 -17.13 2.95
N PHE A 695 -10.77 -17.91 1.91
CA PHE A 695 -10.62 -17.44 0.52
C PHE A 695 -11.63 -16.36 0.14
N LEU A 696 -12.86 -16.39 0.67
CA LEU A 696 -13.82 -15.30 0.49
C LEU A 696 -13.24 -13.97 1.00
N GLY A 697 -12.72 -13.94 2.24
CA GLY A 697 -12.11 -12.74 2.82
C GLY A 697 -10.92 -12.22 2.00
N GLY A 698 -10.12 -13.12 1.42
CA GLY A 698 -9.04 -12.76 0.49
C GLY A 698 -9.51 -12.14 -0.82
N ILE A 699 -10.57 -12.69 -1.43
CA ILE A 699 -11.21 -12.12 -2.63
C ILE A 699 -11.79 -10.74 -2.32
N GLU A 700 -12.50 -10.61 -1.20
CA GLU A 700 -13.08 -9.34 -0.76
C GLU A 700 -12.00 -8.29 -0.49
N THR A 701 -10.86 -8.69 0.09
CA THR A 701 -9.69 -7.83 0.30
C THR A 701 -9.13 -7.29 -1.02
N VAL A 702 -8.96 -8.12 -2.06
CA VAL A 702 -8.46 -7.64 -3.37
C VAL A 702 -9.51 -6.85 -4.16
N VAL A 703 -10.81 -7.12 -3.95
CA VAL A 703 -11.90 -6.31 -4.52
C VAL A 703 -11.98 -4.93 -3.86
N ARG A 704 -11.92 -4.83 -2.53
CA ARG A 704 -11.95 -3.53 -1.81
C ARG A 704 -10.77 -2.61 -2.19
N LYS A 705 -9.65 -3.16 -2.67
CA LYS A 705 -8.50 -2.40 -3.22
C LYS A 705 -8.66 -1.98 -4.69
N GLY A 706 -9.72 -2.41 -5.37
CA GLY A 706 -9.89 -2.19 -6.82
C GLY A 706 -8.92 -2.99 -7.71
N TRP A 707 -8.31 -4.05 -7.18
CA TRP A 707 -7.31 -4.86 -7.92
C TRP A 707 -7.95 -5.79 -8.96
N VAL A 708 -9.22 -6.16 -8.79
CA VAL A 708 -9.96 -7.05 -9.69
C VAL A 708 -10.52 -6.27 -10.88
N LYS A 709 -9.85 -6.35 -12.03
CA LYS A 709 -10.38 -5.87 -13.32
C LYS A 709 -11.26 -6.93 -13.99
N GLU A 710 -12.31 -6.52 -14.70
CA GLU A 710 -13.21 -7.41 -15.47
C GLU A 710 -12.44 -8.29 -16.48
N PHE A 711 -11.50 -7.66 -17.18
CA PHE A 711 -10.52 -8.29 -18.06
C PHE A 711 -9.12 -7.98 -17.55
N VAL A 712 -8.22 -8.93 -17.72
CA VAL A 712 -6.80 -8.80 -17.37
C VAL A 712 -5.96 -9.23 -18.58
N ASP A 713 -4.92 -8.46 -18.88
CA ASP A 713 -4.02 -8.73 -20.00
C ASP A 713 -2.99 -9.79 -19.60
N VAL A 714 -3.41 -11.05 -19.71
CA VAL A 714 -2.53 -12.19 -19.45
C VAL A 714 -1.66 -12.46 -20.67
N ARG A 715 -0.39 -12.09 -20.52
CA ARG A 715 0.70 -12.39 -21.44
C ARG A 715 0.91 -13.91 -21.50
N PRO A 716 1.14 -14.51 -22.68
CA PRO A 716 1.79 -15.81 -22.75
C PRO A 716 3.16 -15.70 -22.07
N ALA A 717 3.52 -16.66 -21.22
CA ALA A 717 4.83 -16.65 -20.60
C ALA A 717 5.95 -16.76 -21.64
N PRO A 718 7.13 -16.17 -21.38
CA PRO A 718 8.25 -16.25 -22.29
C PRO A 718 8.75 -17.70 -22.45
N PRO A 719 9.19 -18.10 -23.66
CA PRO A 719 9.78 -19.42 -23.88
C PRO A 719 11.08 -19.57 -23.07
N ALA A 720 11.30 -20.77 -22.52
CA ALA A 720 12.38 -21.02 -21.57
C ALA A 720 13.79 -20.68 -22.12
N ARG A 721 14.43 -19.68 -21.48
CA ARG A 721 15.85 -19.27 -21.61
C ARG A 721 16.44 -19.33 -23.04
N ALA A 722 16.32 -18.22 -23.75
CA ALA A 722 17.24 -17.91 -24.85
C ALA A 722 18.65 -17.57 -24.32
N THR A 723 19.66 -17.73 -25.19
CA THR A 723 21.05 -17.33 -24.91
C THR A 723 21.26 -15.86 -25.26
N ALA A 724 22.06 -15.15 -24.47
CA ALA A 724 22.42 -13.75 -24.68
C ALA A 724 22.99 -13.50 -26.08
N GLY A 725 22.76 -12.31 -26.63
CA GLY A 725 23.42 -11.85 -27.86
C GLY A 725 22.96 -10.47 -28.28
N ASP A 726 23.94 -9.67 -28.71
CA ASP A 726 23.83 -8.48 -29.54
C ASP A 726 23.07 -7.30 -28.87
N TYR A 727 23.86 -6.31 -28.44
CA TYR A 727 23.47 -5.29 -27.45
C TYR A 727 24.06 -3.90 -27.75
N ASP A 728 23.85 -3.38 -28.95
CA ASP A 728 24.04 -1.96 -29.26
C ASP A 728 23.02 -1.60 -30.36
N VAL A 729 21.88 -1.05 -29.95
CA VAL A 729 20.64 -1.08 -30.75
C VAL A 729 20.05 0.31 -30.94
N ASP A 730 20.62 1.10 -31.85
CA ASP A 730 20.02 2.35 -32.36
C ASP A 730 18.96 2.03 -33.43
N ILE A 731 17.70 2.46 -33.26
CA ILE A 731 16.61 2.22 -34.23
C ILE A 731 16.23 3.44 -35.08
N ASP A 732 16.89 4.60 -34.95
CA ASP A 732 16.61 5.77 -35.79
C ASP A 732 17.84 6.47 -36.40
N GLY A 733 19.04 6.06 -36.01
CA GLY A 733 20.34 6.45 -36.57
C GLY A 733 20.87 7.77 -36.03
N ASP A 734 20.54 8.12 -34.78
CA ASP A 734 21.01 9.35 -34.12
C ASP A 734 22.29 9.19 -33.27
N GLY A 735 22.83 7.97 -33.23
CA GLY A 735 24.08 7.59 -32.57
C GLY A 735 23.91 7.21 -31.10
N ARG A 736 22.72 6.78 -30.67
CA ARG A 736 22.46 6.32 -29.30
C ARG A 736 21.67 5.02 -29.28
N ALA A 737 22.06 4.12 -28.39
CA ALA A 737 21.37 2.87 -28.15
C ALA A 737 19.98 3.10 -27.52
N ASP A 738 18.98 2.46 -28.13
CA ASP A 738 17.57 2.57 -27.80
C ASP A 738 17.09 1.37 -26.97
N TYR A 739 16.15 1.61 -26.05
CA TYR A 739 15.64 0.58 -25.17
C TYR A 739 14.46 -0.14 -25.84
N LEU A 740 14.63 -1.44 -26.13
CA LEU A 740 13.61 -2.29 -26.75
C LEU A 740 13.13 -3.39 -25.79
N ALA A 741 11.85 -3.72 -25.85
CA ALA A 741 11.27 -4.92 -25.23
C ALA A 741 10.65 -5.82 -26.31
N VAL A 742 11.16 -7.06 -26.39
CA VAL A 742 10.77 -8.08 -27.38
C VAL A 742 9.84 -9.10 -26.72
N ASP A 743 8.55 -8.99 -27.02
CA ASP A 743 7.52 -9.92 -26.55
C ASP A 743 7.77 -11.35 -27.09
N ALA A 744 7.19 -12.37 -26.45
CA ALA A 744 7.42 -13.79 -26.74
C ALA A 744 7.22 -14.24 -28.22
N ASN A 745 6.46 -13.50 -29.03
CA ASN A 745 6.25 -13.73 -30.47
C ASN A 745 7.19 -12.90 -31.39
N GLY A 746 8.18 -12.22 -30.82
CA GLY A 746 9.04 -11.28 -31.52
C GLY A 746 8.38 -9.94 -31.86
N ALA A 747 7.26 -9.56 -31.24
CA ALA A 747 6.76 -8.18 -31.32
C ALA A 747 7.67 -7.26 -30.50
N VAL A 748 7.87 -6.02 -30.95
CA VAL A 748 8.89 -5.13 -30.39
C VAL A 748 8.24 -3.82 -29.96
N ARG A 749 8.32 -3.52 -28.68
CA ARG A 749 8.01 -2.21 -28.10
C ARG A 749 9.32 -1.43 -27.94
N ALA A 750 9.32 -0.16 -28.33
CA ALA A 750 10.54 0.65 -28.35
C ALA A 750 10.42 1.98 -27.59
N TRP A 751 11.54 2.41 -27.04
CA TRP A 751 11.74 3.68 -26.37
C TRP A 751 13.03 4.33 -26.91
N ARG A 752 12.91 5.46 -27.59
CA ARG A 752 14.05 6.18 -28.18
C ARG A 752 14.84 6.95 -27.11
N ASN A 753 16.16 6.90 -27.18
CA ASN A 753 17.11 7.59 -26.32
C ASN A 753 17.29 9.06 -26.77
N THR A 754 16.52 9.95 -26.16
CA THR A 754 16.62 11.40 -26.42
C THR A 754 17.76 12.09 -25.65
N GLY A 755 18.66 11.29 -25.05
CA GLY A 755 19.76 11.71 -24.18
C GLY A 755 19.73 10.94 -22.87
N LEU A 756 20.90 10.74 -22.24
CA LEU A 756 21.10 9.87 -21.07
C LEU A 756 19.97 9.96 -20.02
N GLY A 757 19.20 8.88 -19.88
CA GLY A 757 18.07 8.78 -18.94
C GLY A 757 16.73 9.37 -19.41
N SER A 758 16.61 9.81 -20.67
CA SER A 758 15.44 10.48 -21.23
C SER A 758 14.85 9.70 -22.42
N TRP A 759 13.72 9.04 -22.19
CA TRP A 759 13.13 8.06 -23.12
C TRP A 759 11.82 8.53 -23.76
N GLU A 760 11.70 8.40 -25.08
CA GLU A 760 10.46 8.63 -25.82
C GLU A 760 9.82 7.30 -26.26
N ALA A 761 8.65 6.97 -25.73
CA ALA A 761 7.95 5.73 -26.04
C ALA A 761 7.35 5.75 -27.47
N LEU A 762 7.92 4.97 -28.39
CA LEU A 762 7.42 4.82 -29.77
C LEU A 762 6.27 3.80 -29.86
N GLY A 763 6.09 2.95 -28.83
CA GLY A 763 5.11 1.87 -28.83
C GLY A 763 5.59 0.67 -29.65
N TYR A 764 4.66 -0.07 -30.27
CA TYR A 764 4.98 -1.26 -31.06
C TYR A 764 5.55 -0.88 -32.44
N ILE A 765 6.86 -1.00 -32.62
CA ILE A 765 7.53 -0.81 -33.91
C ILE A 765 7.46 -2.05 -34.80
N ALA A 766 7.39 -3.26 -34.22
CA ALA A 766 7.24 -4.52 -34.94
C ALA A 766 6.12 -5.38 -34.33
N SER A 767 5.34 -6.07 -35.18
CA SER A 767 4.17 -6.87 -34.75
C SER A 767 4.49 -8.29 -34.28
N GLY A 768 5.72 -8.76 -34.50
CA GLY A 768 6.09 -10.16 -34.32
C GLY A 768 5.37 -11.09 -35.31
N SER A 769 5.46 -12.39 -35.03
CA SER A 769 4.95 -13.47 -35.90
C SER A 769 4.62 -14.72 -35.11
N SER A 770 3.76 -15.59 -35.65
CA SER A 770 3.55 -16.94 -35.12
C SER A 770 4.54 -17.98 -35.68
N ALA A 771 5.45 -17.57 -36.56
CA ALA A 771 6.44 -18.45 -37.22
C ALA A 771 7.83 -18.45 -36.54
N TRP A 772 8.05 -17.61 -35.53
CA TRP A 772 9.26 -17.57 -34.71
C TRP A 772 8.93 -17.02 -33.30
N THR A 773 9.88 -17.09 -32.37
CA THR A 773 9.74 -16.55 -31.00
C THR A 773 10.65 -15.34 -30.76
N GLY A 774 10.39 -14.59 -29.68
CA GLY A 774 11.23 -13.46 -29.27
C GLY A 774 12.71 -13.84 -29.08
N GLY A 775 12.99 -15.03 -28.53
CA GLY A 775 14.36 -15.52 -28.36
C GLY A 775 15.14 -15.78 -29.66
N GLN A 776 14.45 -15.83 -30.81
CA GLN A 776 15.05 -15.90 -32.15
C GLN A 776 15.33 -14.52 -32.77
N VAL A 777 14.83 -13.43 -32.17
CA VAL A 777 15.05 -12.07 -32.66
C VAL A 777 16.46 -11.61 -32.29
N ARG A 778 17.12 -10.89 -33.20
CA ARG A 778 18.32 -10.08 -32.94
C ARG A 778 18.17 -8.72 -33.63
N PHE A 779 18.98 -7.77 -33.19
CA PHE A 779 19.09 -6.45 -33.79
C PHE A 779 20.55 -6.18 -34.12
N ALA A 780 20.81 -5.73 -35.33
CA ALA A 780 22.10 -5.25 -35.81
C ALA A 780 21.91 -4.55 -37.17
N ASP A 781 22.70 -3.54 -37.49
CA ASP A 781 22.74 -3.01 -38.85
C ASP A 781 23.43 -4.01 -39.79
N VAL A 782 22.72 -4.55 -40.79
CA VAL A 782 23.29 -5.51 -41.76
C VAL A 782 23.43 -4.93 -43.18
N ASP A 783 23.17 -3.64 -43.37
CA ASP A 783 23.11 -2.98 -44.67
C ASP A 783 23.91 -1.65 -44.74
N GLY A 784 24.21 -1.05 -43.58
CA GLY A 784 25.15 0.05 -43.38
C GLY A 784 24.51 1.44 -43.44
N ASP A 785 23.22 1.57 -43.11
CA ASP A 785 22.51 2.87 -43.10
C ASP A 785 22.53 3.59 -41.73
N GLY A 786 23.11 2.95 -40.71
CA GLY A 786 23.27 3.46 -39.34
C GLY A 786 22.16 3.00 -38.39
N ARG A 787 21.39 1.97 -38.73
CA ARG A 787 20.20 1.55 -37.98
C ARG A 787 20.13 0.05 -37.79
N ALA A 788 19.70 -0.35 -36.60
CA ALA A 788 19.51 -1.75 -36.27
C ALA A 788 18.31 -2.36 -37.02
N ASP A 789 18.59 -3.40 -37.81
CA ASP A 789 17.60 -4.18 -38.54
C ASP A 789 17.00 -5.30 -37.68
N TYR A 790 15.76 -5.71 -37.99
CA TYR A 790 15.11 -6.81 -37.30
C TYR A 790 15.51 -8.14 -37.94
N LEU A 791 16.27 -8.94 -37.21
CA LEU A 791 16.81 -10.23 -37.66
C LEU A 791 16.08 -11.39 -36.96
N VAL A 792 15.82 -12.49 -37.70
CA VAL A 792 15.22 -13.72 -37.16
C VAL A 792 16.12 -14.91 -37.44
N LEU A 793 16.62 -15.52 -36.38
CA LEU A 793 17.57 -16.63 -36.41
C LEU A 793 16.85 -17.99 -36.32
N ASP A 794 17.09 -18.88 -37.27
CA ASP A 794 16.67 -20.28 -37.21
C ASP A 794 17.63 -21.12 -36.35
N GLY A 795 17.19 -22.33 -35.97
CA GLY A 795 17.95 -23.23 -35.08
C GLY A 795 19.35 -23.62 -35.58
N ASN A 796 19.64 -23.50 -36.89
CA ASN A 796 20.94 -23.75 -37.52
C ASN A 796 21.78 -22.48 -37.78
N GLY A 797 21.34 -21.32 -37.28
CA GLY A 797 21.94 -20.03 -37.58
C GLY A 797 21.63 -19.47 -38.97
N ALA A 798 20.58 -19.95 -39.66
CA ALA A 798 20.07 -19.22 -40.82
C ALA A 798 19.38 -17.92 -40.36
N VAL A 799 19.52 -16.84 -41.13
CA VAL A 799 19.12 -15.50 -40.71
C VAL A 799 18.17 -14.92 -41.73
N ARG A 800 16.97 -14.50 -41.30
CA ARG A 800 16.07 -13.67 -42.12
C ARG A 800 16.16 -12.22 -41.68
N ALA A 801 16.30 -11.29 -42.62
CA ALA A 801 16.40 -9.86 -42.34
C ALA A 801 15.16 -9.08 -42.80
N TYR A 802 14.83 -8.04 -42.02
CA TYR A 802 13.80 -7.05 -42.30
C TYR A 802 14.41 -5.68 -42.02
N LEU A 803 14.67 -4.89 -43.06
CA LEU A 803 15.47 -3.67 -42.92
C LEU A 803 14.66 -2.52 -42.31
N ASN A 804 15.28 -1.74 -41.44
CA ASN A 804 14.70 -0.56 -40.80
C ASN A 804 14.81 0.67 -41.72
N ARG A 805 13.69 1.19 -42.23
CA ARG A 805 13.69 2.41 -43.06
C ARG A 805 13.03 3.62 -42.39
N GLY A 806 13.19 3.74 -41.07
CA GLY A 806 12.77 4.91 -40.27
C GLY A 806 11.33 4.83 -39.80
N GLY A 807 11.05 3.88 -38.89
CA GLY A 807 9.68 3.52 -38.49
C GLY A 807 8.98 4.46 -37.51
N ASP A 808 8.49 5.61 -37.96
CA ASP A 808 7.70 6.59 -37.18
C ASP A 808 6.25 6.16 -36.82
N GLY A 809 6.04 4.85 -36.60
CA GLY A 809 4.87 4.33 -35.86
C GLY A 809 3.88 3.44 -36.63
N ARG A 810 4.13 3.03 -37.88
CA ARG A 810 3.24 2.11 -38.64
C ARG A 810 3.94 0.99 -39.44
N GLY A 811 5.07 0.48 -38.93
CA GLY A 811 5.68 -0.77 -39.41
C GLY A 811 6.59 -0.64 -40.65
N GLY A 812 7.58 0.25 -40.60
CA GLY A 812 8.52 0.55 -41.69
C GLY A 812 9.58 -0.51 -42.01
N TRP A 813 9.27 -1.80 -41.86
CA TRP A 813 10.21 -2.92 -42.02
C TRP A 813 10.18 -3.51 -43.44
N VAL A 814 11.34 -3.60 -44.11
CA VAL A 814 11.45 -4.12 -45.48
C VAL A 814 12.07 -5.51 -45.51
N GLN A 815 11.23 -6.54 -45.63
CA GLN A 815 11.66 -7.95 -45.70
C GLN A 815 12.60 -8.23 -46.88
N GLN A 816 13.76 -8.81 -46.59
CA GLN A 816 14.77 -9.21 -47.60
C GLN A 816 14.80 -10.73 -47.84
N GLY A 817 14.22 -11.51 -46.93
CA GLY A 817 14.31 -12.97 -46.96
C GLY A 817 15.53 -13.47 -46.19
N VAL A 818 16.09 -14.61 -46.59
CA VAL A 818 17.23 -15.26 -45.92
C VAL A 818 18.54 -14.63 -46.40
N ILE A 819 19.24 -13.93 -45.51
CA ILE A 819 20.55 -13.31 -45.80
C ILE A 819 21.74 -14.20 -45.42
N ALA A 820 21.58 -15.14 -44.50
CA ALA A 820 22.59 -16.16 -44.20
C ALA A 820 21.92 -17.54 -44.09
N THR A 821 22.53 -18.58 -44.66
CA THR A 821 21.93 -19.93 -44.75
C THR A 821 22.10 -20.78 -43.50
N GLY A 822 22.92 -20.34 -42.55
CA GLY A 822 23.34 -21.15 -41.40
C GLY A 822 24.16 -22.38 -41.79
N SER A 823 24.34 -23.29 -40.84
CA SER A 823 25.09 -24.54 -41.03
C SER A 823 24.59 -25.63 -40.08
N SER A 824 24.82 -26.90 -40.42
CA SER A 824 24.61 -28.01 -39.48
C SER A 824 25.73 -28.17 -38.45
N ALA A 825 26.77 -27.33 -38.50
CA ALA A 825 27.92 -27.38 -37.60
C ALA A 825 27.78 -26.52 -36.32
N TRP A 826 26.77 -25.66 -36.25
CA TRP A 826 26.48 -24.79 -35.10
C TRP A 826 24.97 -24.52 -34.97
N THR A 827 24.54 -23.99 -33.83
CA THR A 827 23.14 -23.59 -33.59
C THR A 827 22.94 -22.08 -33.63
N GLY A 828 21.70 -21.62 -33.83
CA GLY A 828 21.36 -20.18 -33.79
C GLY A 828 21.76 -19.47 -32.50
N SER A 829 21.77 -20.19 -31.36
CA SER A 829 22.27 -19.71 -30.06
C SER A 829 23.77 -19.39 -30.01
N GLN A 830 24.56 -19.90 -30.96
CA GLN A 830 25.99 -19.57 -31.10
C GLN A 830 26.23 -18.32 -31.95
N VAL A 831 25.22 -17.81 -32.66
CA VAL A 831 25.37 -16.68 -33.58
C VAL A 831 25.38 -15.36 -32.82
N ARG A 832 26.27 -14.44 -33.22
CA ARG A 832 26.33 -13.03 -32.78
C ARG A 832 26.50 -12.12 -33.99
N PHE A 833 26.20 -10.85 -33.79
CA PHE A 833 26.39 -9.79 -34.78
C PHE A 833 27.19 -8.64 -34.16
N ALA A 834 28.27 -8.23 -34.83
CA ALA A 834 29.07 -7.05 -34.48
C ALA A 834 29.97 -6.68 -35.67
N ASP A 835 30.27 -5.40 -35.88
CA ASP A 835 31.27 -4.98 -36.88
C ASP A 835 32.68 -5.29 -36.37
N ILE A 836 33.45 -6.09 -37.12
CA ILE A 836 34.81 -6.51 -36.73
C ILE A 836 35.91 -5.77 -37.52
N ASP A 837 35.62 -5.10 -38.64
CA ASP A 837 36.64 -4.39 -39.43
C ASP A 837 36.42 -2.89 -39.65
N GLY A 838 35.27 -2.37 -39.22
CA GLY A 838 34.98 -0.94 -39.05
C GLY A 838 34.39 -0.30 -40.30
N ASP A 839 33.56 -1.04 -41.05
CA ASP A 839 32.94 -0.56 -42.28
C ASP A 839 31.40 -0.34 -42.19
N ALA A 840 30.90 -0.29 -40.95
CA ALA A 840 29.55 0.00 -40.50
C ALA A 840 28.49 -1.08 -40.83
N ARG A 841 28.90 -2.32 -41.11
CA ARG A 841 27.97 -3.47 -41.24
C ARG A 841 28.34 -4.56 -40.25
N ALA A 842 27.34 -5.12 -39.59
CA ALA A 842 27.55 -6.18 -38.64
C ALA A 842 27.94 -7.51 -39.32
N ASP A 843 29.04 -8.09 -38.86
CA ASP A 843 29.54 -9.37 -39.33
C ASP A 843 28.80 -10.55 -38.67
N TYR A 844 28.72 -11.66 -39.40
CA TYR A 844 28.12 -12.89 -38.90
C TYR A 844 29.18 -13.68 -38.12
N LEU A 845 29.00 -13.78 -36.80
CA LEU A 845 29.96 -14.42 -35.88
C LEU A 845 29.37 -15.71 -35.31
N VAL A 846 30.20 -16.74 -35.13
CA VAL A 846 29.85 -17.99 -34.44
C VAL A 846 30.77 -18.20 -33.25
N LEU A 847 30.17 -18.33 -32.06
CA LEU A 847 30.85 -18.62 -30.80
C LEU A 847 30.88 -20.12 -30.49
N ASP A 848 32.08 -20.66 -30.34
CA ASP A 848 32.29 -21.98 -29.75
C ASP A 848 32.21 -21.90 -28.21
N ALA A 849 31.97 -23.05 -27.57
CA ALA A 849 31.68 -23.13 -26.13
C ALA A 849 32.76 -22.53 -25.20
N ASN A 850 34.01 -22.39 -25.66
CA ASN A 850 35.14 -21.79 -24.96
C ASN A 850 35.36 -20.29 -25.28
N GLY A 851 34.41 -19.66 -25.97
CA GLY A 851 34.55 -18.29 -26.48
C GLY A 851 35.48 -18.14 -27.69
N ALA A 852 35.82 -19.22 -28.42
CA ALA A 852 36.46 -19.06 -29.73
C ALA A 852 35.45 -18.48 -30.73
N VAL A 853 35.93 -17.63 -31.64
CA VAL A 853 35.07 -16.84 -32.53
C VAL A 853 35.48 -17.11 -33.97
N ARG A 854 34.57 -17.68 -34.76
CA ARG A 854 34.71 -17.81 -36.21
C ARG A 854 33.82 -16.76 -36.89
N ALA A 855 34.39 -15.99 -37.81
CA ALA A 855 33.75 -14.80 -38.38
C ALA A 855 33.59 -14.88 -39.90
N TRP A 856 32.51 -14.28 -40.38
CA TRP A 856 32.24 -14.04 -41.79
C TRP A 856 31.89 -12.57 -42.01
N ARG A 857 32.69 -11.88 -42.83
CA ARG A 857 32.56 -10.45 -43.09
C ARG A 857 31.39 -10.14 -44.04
N SER A 858 30.61 -9.11 -43.73
CA SER A 858 29.55 -8.59 -44.59
C SER A 858 30.13 -7.78 -45.76
N THR A 859 30.27 -8.38 -46.95
CA THR A 859 30.77 -7.67 -48.15
C THR A 859 29.68 -6.90 -48.91
N ALA A 860 28.43 -7.29 -48.67
CA ALA A 860 27.17 -6.63 -49.03
C ALA A 860 26.06 -7.38 -48.29
N LEU A 861 24.84 -6.83 -48.24
CA LEU A 861 23.68 -7.49 -47.63
C LEU A 861 23.52 -8.95 -48.12
N GLY A 862 23.70 -9.91 -47.21
CA GLY A 862 23.65 -11.35 -47.48
C GLY A 862 24.83 -11.96 -48.25
N SER A 863 25.95 -11.23 -48.39
CA SER A 863 27.16 -11.66 -49.10
C SER A 863 28.35 -11.76 -48.15
N TRP A 864 28.73 -12.98 -47.79
CA TRP A 864 29.61 -13.26 -46.65
C TRP A 864 31.00 -13.80 -47.07
N GLU A 865 32.08 -13.19 -46.57
CA GLU A 865 33.47 -13.65 -46.77
C GLU A 865 34.01 -14.30 -45.49
N GLU A 866 34.45 -15.57 -45.55
CA GLU A 866 34.97 -16.24 -44.35
C GLU A 866 36.35 -15.72 -43.94
N LEU A 867 36.45 -15.15 -42.73
CA LEU A 867 37.73 -14.75 -42.11
C LEU A 867 38.37 -15.90 -41.31
N GLY A 868 37.61 -16.95 -41.00
CA GLY A 868 38.04 -18.05 -40.15
C GLY A 868 37.98 -17.70 -38.67
N TYR A 869 38.82 -18.31 -37.84
CA TYR A 869 38.88 -18.02 -36.41
C TYR A 869 39.62 -16.70 -36.14
N ILE A 870 38.89 -15.67 -35.76
CA ILE A 870 39.45 -14.37 -35.37
C ILE A 870 39.92 -14.37 -33.91
N ALA A 871 39.30 -15.17 -33.03
CA ALA A 871 39.72 -15.35 -31.64
C ALA A 871 39.71 -16.83 -31.24
N SER A 872 40.70 -17.25 -30.43
CA SER A 872 40.93 -18.66 -30.05
C SER A 872 40.08 -19.17 -28.88
N GLY A 873 39.41 -18.27 -28.15
CA GLY A 873 38.79 -18.58 -26.86
C GLY A 873 39.81 -19.00 -25.79
N SER A 874 39.31 -19.56 -24.69
CA SER A 874 40.12 -20.05 -23.57
C SER A 874 39.35 -21.11 -22.77
N SER A 875 40.06 -22.05 -22.13
CA SER A 875 39.43 -22.97 -21.17
C SER A 875 39.10 -22.34 -19.81
N ALA A 876 39.37 -21.03 -19.64
CA ALA A 876 39.11 -20.29 -18.40
C ALA A 876 37.73 -19.59 -18.36
N TRP A 877 37.00 -19.56 -19.48
CA TRP A 877 35.67 -18.98 -19.59
C TRP A 877 34.83 -19.70 -20.66
N SER A 878 33.55 -19.39 -20.71
CA SER A 878 32.56 -20.01 -21.60
C SER A 878 31.89 -18.98 -22.51
N ALA A 879 31.20 -19.42 -23.57
CA ALA A 879 30.57 -18.56 -24.58
C ALA A 879 29.56 -17.55 -24.02
N ASP A 880 28.85 -17.91 -22.95
CA ASP A 880 27.90 -17.05 -22.23
C ASP A 880 28.57 -15.86 -21.50
N ARG A 881 29.87 -15.97 -21.21
CA ARG A 881 30.68 -14.92 -20.56
C ARG A 881 31.30 -13.92 -21.55
N VAL A 882 31.03 -14.05 -22.85
CA VAL A 882 31.59 -13.19 -23.91
C VAL A 882 30.58 -12.14 -24.38
N ARG A 883 31.05 -10.92 -24.65
CA ARG A 883 30.31 -9.84 -25.34
C ARG A 883 31.19 -9.22 -26.44
N PHE A 884 30.56 -8.53 -27.38
CA PHE A 884 31.21 -7.68 -28.37
C PHE A 884 30.61 -6.28 -28.26
N ALA A 885 31.44 -5.24 -28.23
CA ALA A 885 31.04 -3.83 -28.27
C ALA A 885 32.28 -2.94 -28.52
N ASP A 886 32.14 -1.77 -29.13
CA ASP A 886 33.27 -0.84 -29.30
C ASP A 886 33.47 0.00 -28.02
N ILE A 887 34.49 -0.31 -27.23
CA ILE A 887 34.91 0.49 -26.06
C ILE A 887 36.02 1.49 -26.42
N GLY A 888 36.59 1.39 -27.62
CA GLY A 888 37.66 2.23 -28.16
C GLY A 888 37.14 3.51 -28.84
N GLY A 889 35.91 3.51 -29.32
CA GLY A 889 35.31 4.55 -30.16
C GLY A 889 36.07 4.73 -31.46
N ASP A 890 36.34 3.63 -32.15
CA ASP A 890 37.08 3.60 -33.41
C ASP A 890 36.40 2.79 -34.54
N GLY A 891 35.14 2.39 -34.33
CA GLY A 891 34.26 1.73 -35.27
C GLY A 891 34.27 0.20 -35.22
N ARG A 892 35.11 -0.42 -34.37
CA ARG A 892 35.26 -1.89 -34.33
C ARG A 892 34.88 -2.45 -32.98
N ALA A 893 34.11 -3.53 -32.99
CA ALA A 893 33.74 -4.21 -31.77
C ALA A 893 34.93 -4.98 -31.16
N ASP A 894 35.12 -4.77 -29.86
CA ASP A 894 36.14 -5.38 -29.04
C ASP A 894 35.63 -6.68 -28.39
N TYR A 895 36.55 -7.63 -28.13
CA TYR A 895 36.20 -8.90 -27.52
C TYR A 895 36.28 -8.78 -25.98
N LEU A 896 35.13 -8.88 -25.31
CA LEU A 896 34.99 -8.65 -23.87
C LEU A 896 34.67 -9.96 -23.14
N VAL A 897 35.38 -10.24 -22.05
CA VAL A 897 35.14 -11.40 -21.17
C VAL A 897 34.72 -10.93 -19.79
N LEU A 898 33.54 -11.34 -19.36
CA LEU A 898 32.95 -11.01 -18.06
C LEU A 898 33.29 -12.10 -17.04
N ASP A 899 33.69 -11.76 -15.81
CA ASP A 899 33.70 -12.65 -14.66
C ASP A 899 32.32 -12.73 -14.00
N GLU A 900 32.11 -13.71 -13.11
CA GLU A 900 30.82 -14.03 -12.49
C GLU A 900 30.17 -12.81 -11.80
N ASN A 901 30.98 -11.88 -11.28
CA ASN A 901 30.58 -10.64 -10.61
C ASN A 901 30.45 -9.42 -11.56
N GLY A 902 30.53 -9.63 -12.88
CA GLY A 902 30.54 -8.57 -13.88
C GLY A 902 31.87 -7.80 -14.00
N ALA A 903 33.00 -8.29 -13.47
CA ALA A 903 34.30 -7.72 -13.82
C ALA A 903 34.60 -7.99 -15.30
N VAL A 904 35.20 -7.05 -16.03
CA VAL A 904 35.36 -7.16 -17.49
C VAL A 904 36.82 -7.08 -17.87
N ARG A 905 37.32 -8.13 -18.53
CA ARG A 905 38.61 -8.20 -19.17
C ARG A 905 38.45 -7.96 -20.67
N ALA A 906 39.14 -6.96 -21.20
CA ALA A 906 38.95 -6.49 -22.57
C ALA A 906 40.15 -6.77 -23.47
N PHE A 907 39.84 -7.10 -24.73
CA PHE A 907 40.78 -7.37 -25.81
C PHE A 907 40.36 -6.52 -27.01
N VAL A 908 41.15 -5.47 -27.30
CA VAL A 908 40.80 -4.45 -28.30
C VAL A 908 41.21 -4.86 -29.72
N ASN A 909 40.35 -4.54 -30.68
CA ASN A 909 40.40 -4.91 -32.09
C ASN A 909 41.27 -3.94 -32.91
N GLN A 910 42.55 -4.26 -33.09
CA GLN A 910 43.50 -3.41 -33.85
C GLN A 910 43.41 -3.60 -35.38
N GLY A 911 42.20 -3.77 -35.94
CA GLY A 911 41.94 -3.94 -37.37
C GLY A 911 41.94 -5.41 -37.80
N GLY A 912 40.92 -6.13 -37.36
CA GLY A 912 40.85 -7.60 -37.28
C GLY A 912 40.90 -8.47 -38.54
N ASN A 913 41.28 -7.97 -39.73
CA ASN A 913 41.37 -8.79 -40.96
C ASN A 913 42.59 -9.75 -41.01
N GLY A 914 43.02 -10.23 -39.84
CA GLY A 914 44.06 -11.27 -39.67
C GLY A 914 45.49 -10.77 -39.52
N ARG A 915 45.75 -9.45 -39.39
CA ARG A 915 47.12 -8.91 -39.21
C ARG A 915 47.34 -7.82 -38.15
N GLY A 916 46.29 -7.20 -37.62
CA GLY A 916 46.40 -6.34 -36.42
C GLY A 916 46.41 -7.15 -35.12
N GLY A 917 45.40 -8.02 -34.98
CA GLY A 917 45.21 -8.89 -33.81
C GLY A 917 44.51 -8.21 -32.64
N TRP A 918 44.35 -8.96 -31.56
CA TRP A 918 43.73 -8.49 -30.32
C TRP A 918 44.78 -7.96 -29.35
N GLN A 919 44.62 -6.72 -28.89
CA GLN A 919 45.44 -6.15 -27.82
C GLN A 919 44.71 -6.29 -26.48
N GLU A 920 45.23 -7.13 -25.58
CA GLU A 920 44.71 -7.19 -24.21
C GLU A 920 44.96 -5.86 -23.47
N LEU A 921 43.90 -5.24 -22.94
CA LEU A 921 43.98 -4.11 -22.02
C LEU A 921 43.92 -4.54 -20.53
N GLY A 922 43.57 -5.80 -20.27
CA GLY A 922 43.36 -6.33 -18.93
C GLY A 922 41.95 -6.00 -18.42
N TYR A 923 41.80 -5.84 -17.11
CA TYR A 923 40.50 -5.53 -16.50
C TYR A 923 40.15 -4.05 -16.62
N ILE A 924 39.09 -3.74 -17.38
CA ILE A 924 38.53 -2.39 -17.53
C ILE A 924 37.41 -2.12 -16.53
N ALA A 925 36.76 -3.15 -16.00
CA ALA A 925 35.74 -3.04 -14.93
C ALA A 925 36.04 -4.06 -13.82
N SER A 926 35.84 -3.68 -12.56
CA SER A 926 36.07 -4.54 -11.38
C SER A 926 34.90 -5.45 -11.02
N GLY A 927 33.73 -5.21 -11.59
CA GLY A 927 32.49 -5.86 -11.19
C GLY A 927 32.02 -5.46 -9.78
N SER A 928 31.01 -6.16 -9.28
CA SER A 928 30.40 -5.95 -7.97
C SER A 928 29.81 -7.24 -7.43
N SER A 929 29.67 -7.37 -6.11
CA SER A 929 28.92 -8.48 -5.50
C SER A 929 27.39 -8.30 -5.57
N ALA A 930 26.90 -7.24 -6.21
CA ALA A 930 25.47 -6.91 -6.30
C ALA A 930 24.77 -7.45 -7.55
N TRP A 931 25.52 -7.77 -8.62
CA TRP A 931 25.00 -8.27 -9.90
C TRP A 931 25.92 -9.33 -10.51
N THR A 932 25.48 -10.01 -11.57
CA THR A 932 26.27 -11.05 -12.26
C THR A 932 26.55 -10.74 -13.73
N ALA A 933 27.40 -11.54 -14.38
CA ALA A 933 27.69 -11.46 -15.82
C ALA A 933 26.44 -11.48 -16.73
N ASP A 934 25.36 -12.16 -16.30
CA ASP A 934 24.09 -12.24 -17.05
C ASP A 934 23.34 -10.90 -17.11
N GLN A 935 23.63 -9.98 -16.18
CA GLN A 935 23.01 -8.66 -16.09
C GLN A 935 23.76 -7.59 -16.90
N VAL A 936 25.03 -7.82 -17.23
CA VAL A 936 25.87 -6.79 -17.87
C VAL A 936 25.56 -6.68 -19.37
N ARG A 937 25.44 -5.45 -19.87
CA ARG A 937 25.28 -5.06 -21.29
C ARG A 937 26.34 -3.99 -21.64
N PHE A 938 26.51 -3.71 -22.94
CA PHE A 938 27.53 -2.79 -23.44
C PHE A 938 27.05 -2.08 -24.72
N ALA A 939 26.50 -0.88 -24.58
CA ALA A 939 25.87 -0.10 -25.64
C ALA A 939 26.18 1.40 -25.48
N ASP A 940 26.22 2.20 -26.55
CA ASP A 940 26.43 3.65 -26.43
C ASP A 940 25.12 4.37 -26.06
N VAL A 941 24.87 4.54 -24.77
CA VAL A 941 23.72 5.28 -24.26
C VAL A 941 23.96 6.79 -24.12
N GLY A 942 25.19 7.26 -24.37
CA GLY A 942 25.62 8.66 -24.24
C GLY A 942 25.64 9.43 -25.55
N GLY A 943 25.96 8.76 -26.65
CA GLY A 943 26.20 9.33 -27.97
C GLY A 943 27.60 9.91 -28.15
N ASP A 944 28.63 9.26 -27.59
CA ASP A 944 30.05 9.65 -27.76
C ASP A 944 30.87 8.65 -28.62
N ALA A 945 30.17 7.71 -29.25
CA ALA A 945 30.64 6.55 -30.01
C ALA A 945 31.35 5.48 -29.16
N ARG A 946 30.99 5.30 -27.88
CA ARG A 946 31.59 4.29 -26.99
C ARG A 946 30.54 3.50 -26.24
N ALA A 947 30.73 2.19 -26.19
CA ALA A 947 29.88 1.30 -25.40
C ALA A 947 30.10 1.50 -23.89
N ASP A 948 29.05 1.95 -23.21
CA ASP A 948 29.01 2.13 -21.76
C ASP A 948 28.90 0.79 -21.03
N TYR A 949 29.45 0.70 -19.81
CA TYR A 949 29.21 -0.46 -18.95
C TYR A 949 27.80 -0.33 -18.34
N LEU A 950 26.90 -1.25 -18.70
CA LEU A 950 25.50 -1.23 -18.27
C LEU A 950 25.17 -2.42 -17.36
N VAL A 951 24.29 -2.22 -16.37
CA VAL A 951 23.71 -3.29 -15.54
C VAL A 951 22.20 -3.27 -15.69
N LEU A 952 21.65 -4.35 -16.26
CA LEU A 952 20.24 -4.59 -16.45
C LEU A 952 19.69 -5.47 -15.32
N GLU A 953 18.74 -4.94 -14.56
CA GLU A 953 18.05 -5.63 -13.46
C GLU A 953 16.89 -6.49 -13.97
N ALA A 954 16.43 -7.42 -13.14
CA ALA A 954 15.45 -8.45 -13.53
C ALA A 954 14.09 -7.89 -14.01
N ASP A 955 13.70 -6.70 -13.56
CA ASP A 955 12.48 -5.96 -13.94
C ASP A 955 12.62 -5.11 -15.21
N GLY A 956 13.81 -5.12 -15.82
CA GLY A 956 14.20 -4.33 -16.97
C GLY A 956 14.75 -2.95 -16.62
N SER A 957 14.89 -2.57 -15.35
CA SER A 957 15.56 -1.32 -14.98
C SER A 957 17.05 -1.38 -15.31
N LEU A 958 17.63 -0.25 -15.68
CA LEU A 958 18.94 -0.16 -16.33
C LEU A 958 19.80 0.91 -15.66
N GLN A 959 20.96 0.51 -15.17
CA GLN A 959 21.99 1.39 -14.61
C GLN A 959 23.12 1.55 -15.63
N ALA A 960 23.45 2.78 -16.01
CA ALA A 960 24.59 3.09 -16.87
C ALA A 960 25.76 3.63 -16.04
N PHE A 961 26.95 3.11 -16.30
CA PHE A 961 28.22 3.62 -15.82
C PHE A 961 28.93 4.23 -17.02
N VAL A 962 28.72 5.53 -17.25
CA VAL A 962 29.20 6.19 -18.48
C VAL A 962 30.73 6.14 -18.58
N GLY A 963 31.23 5.79 -19.76
CA GLY A 963 32.64 5.66 -20.08
C GLY A 963 33.35 6.99 -20.25
N SER A 964 34.67 6.94 -20.14
CA SER A 964 35.57 8.02 -20.52
C SER A 964 36.99 7.47 -20.66
N THR A 965 37.79 8.02 -21.57
CA THR A 965 39.20 7.63 -21.72
C THR A 965 40.09 8.76 -21.21
N ASP A 966 41.00 8.46 -20.28
CA ASP A 966 41.98 9.45 -19.83
C ASP A 966 43.13 9.65 -20.84
N ALA A 967 43.94 10.69 -20.61
CA ALA A 967 45.05 11.05 -21.49
C ALA A 967 46.17 9.99 -21.60
N ALA A 968 46.10 8.87 -20.87
CA ALA A 968 46.98 7.71 -21.00
C ALA A 968 46.31 6.53 -21.74
N GLY A 969 45.08 6.69 -22.25
CA GLY A 969 44.32 5.62 -22.90
C GLY A 969 43.56 4.71 -21.93
N THR A 970 43.45 5.07 -20.65
CA THR A 970 42.78 4.22 -19.65
C THR A 970 41.29 4.53 -19.61
N ILE A 971 40.45 3.49 -19.80
CA ILE A 971 38.98 3.59 -19.63
C ILE A 971 38.65 3.81 -18.15
N ARG A 972 37.73 4.73 -17.88
CA ARG A 972 37.22 5.09 -16.55
C ARG A 972 35.71 5.23 -16.58
N TRP A 973 35.06 4.41 -15.76
CA TRP A 973 33.62 4.43 -15.57
C TRP A 973 33.21 5.49 -14.55
N ALA A 974 32.16 6.24 -14.88
CA ALA A 974 31.48 7.15 -13.95
C ALA A 974 30.76 6.39 -12.82
N ALA A 975 30.26 7.11 -11.83
CA ALA A 975 29.32 6.55 -10.87
C ALA A 975 28.00 6.16 -11.59
N PRO A 976 27.35 5.06 -11.18
CA PRO A 976 26.15 4.57 -11.86
C PRO A 976 24.99 5.57 -11.80
N GLN A 977 24.25 5.65 -12.89
CA GLN A 977 23.01 6.39 -13.01
C GLN A 977 21.91 5.44 -13.46
N VAL A 978 20.77 5.42 -12.75
CA VAL A 978 19.58 4.70 -13.23
C VAL A 978 19.03 5.46 -14.44
N ILE A 979 19.26 4.94 -15.64
CA ILE A 979 18.81 5.57 -16.88
C ILE A 979 17.44 5.06 -17.32
N ALA A 980 17.05 3.83 -16.98
CA ALA A 980 15.68 3.34 -17.20
C ALA A 980 15.13 2.70 -15.92
N THR A 981 13.86 2.96 -15.60
CA THR A 981 13.16 2.35 -14.45
C THR A 981 12.50 1.01 -14.78
N GLY A 982 12.80 0.46 -15.97
CA GLY A 982 12.16 -0.74 -16.50
C GLY A 982 10.76 -0.48 -17.06
N VAL A 983 10.35 -1.35 -17.99
CA VAL A 983 9.04 -1.27 -18.68
C VAL A 983 8.09 -2.42 -18.28
N GLY A 984 8.42 -3.11 -17.18
CA GLY A 984 7.71 -4.30 -16.72
C GLY A 984 7.81 -5.47 -17.71
N ALA A 985 8.95 -5.58 -18.40
CA ALA A 985 9.32 -6.73 -19.22
C ALA A 985 10.68 -7.27 -18.70
N PRO A 986 10.86 -8.59 -18.55
CA PRO A 986 12.02 -9.16 -17.87
C PRO A 986 13.32 -8.97 -18.66
N ALA A 987 14.47 -8.97 -17.96
CA ALA A 987 15.82 -8.72 -18.49
C ALA A 987 16.33 -9.59 -19.68
N HIS A 988 15.52 -10.54 -20.15
CA HIS A 988 15.81 -11.39 -21.32
C HIS A 988 14.87 -11.10 -22.51
N GLU A 989 13.83 -10.28 -22.33
CA GLU A 989 13.05 -9.63 -23.39
C GLU A 989 13.65 -8.25 -23.74
N ILE A 990 14.47 -7.67 -22.86
CA ILE A 990 15.09 -6.36 -23.07
C ILE A 990 16.34 -6.48 -23.95
N HIS A 991 16.36 -5.68 -25.02
CA HIS A 991 17.55 -5.35 -25.79
C HIS A 991 17.82 -3.84 -25.64
N ILE A 992 19.09 -3.50 -25.56
CA ILE A 992 19.70 -2.17 -25.73
C ILE A 992 21.06 -2.41 -26.35
#